data_AF-A0A9Q0SUS8-F1
#
_entry.id   AF-A0A9Q0SUS8-F1
#
_cell.length_a   1.000
_cell.length_b   1.000
_cell.length_c   1.000
_cell.angle_alpha   90.00
_cell.angle_beta   90.00
_cell.angle_gamma   90.00
#
_symmetry.space_group_name_H-M   'P 1'
#
loop_
_entity.id
_entity.type
_entity.pdbx_description
1 polymer ?
#
loop_
_entity_poly.entity_id
_entity_poly.type
_entity_poly.pdbx_seq_one_letter_code
_entity_poly.pdbx_strand_id
1 'polypeptide(L)'
;MKPSHHPQAHLLCHYQKSPLRYMTKLHLSPVFLSVTTLSLLSILSSPFLTHALGSGSTIAVISATSTVCGVAASQPSLSITCYRRTPVAEIITVQPNVSFSAISGGSTFFCGLRSGGYAFLCWDTSNSFFESRRVYINNTALLQNLSVGDNQVCAIVNDTSHVNKTGTVTCWRGDGNVSRQSPSEGDKFKSISSGSGFSCGILMESNRIKCWGNNAIAREIELGFSDMTILNLEVGGLHVCGVNSSGALVCKGDNSSGQLNVPSNNVLEYSQLALGASHSCAIRRNNGSVVCWGGGGEYNVSEIQGVFFESIVSGSNFSCGLVSRDFSIMCWGPGWPNASGTRLPLGEVLPGPCVQSSCSECGLYPRSEKLCSGSGNICKPCGSNASLLTPLAPPSLPSAPSPSIVPKSSPSNDLTTGLLVFAIVGSVGGLAGICTIIYCLWTGVCFGKKKVHNSVQPTITRAGSNGGLTSNNSGLNSRSSTIRRQSSRAMRRQRSGTSSKHADRAEEFSLAELAAATNNFSAENKIGAGSFGVVYRGKLKDGREVAIKRGETGQKMKKFQEKEMPIIMVNELGRILDPRVGPPEFNEAEAVELVGYTAMHCVNLEGKDRPTMTDIVANLERALSLCDGSHGSISSGTISIVSE
;
A
#
# COMPACT_ATOMS: atom_id res chain seq x y z
N MET A 1 -54.76 -49.38 47.35
CA MET A 1 -54.54 -50.60 48.18
C MET A 1 -53.08 -51.03 48.07
N LYS A 2 -52.55 -51.66 49.13
CA LYS A 2 -51.38 -52.57 49.16
C LYS A 2 -51.94 -53.96 49.56
N PRO A 3 -51.18 -55.10 49.56
CA PRO A 3 -49.73 -55.29 49.43
C PRO A 3 -49.32 -56.46 48.47
N SER A 4 -48.03 -56.89 48.53
CA SER A 4 -47.53 -58.32 48.56
C SER A 4 -47.82 -59.31 47.40
N HIS A 5 -46.98 -60.33 47.09
CA HIS A 5 -45.55 -60.61 47.36
C HIS A 5 -45.02 -61.71 46.38
N HIS A 6 -43.70 -61.92 46.41
CA HIS A 6 -42.91 -63.09 45.92
C HIS A 6 -43.30 -64.43 46.59
N PRO A 7 -42.84 -65.67 46.19
CA PRO A 7 -41.40 -65.99 45.90
C PRO A 7 -41.00 -67.20 44.99
N GLN A 8 -39.68 -67.31 44.74
CA GLN A 8 -38.85 -68.54 44.55
C GLN A 8 -39.11 -69.46 43.30
N ALA A 9 -38.22 -70.38 42.86
CA ALA A 9 -37.08 -71.08 43.49
C ALA A 9 -35.95 -71.54 42.52
N HIS A 10 -34.67 -71.51 42.97
CA HIS A 10 -33.51 -72.43 42.71
C HIS A 10 -33.10 -72.84 41.24
N LEU A 11 -31.89 -73.35 40.91
CA LEU A 11 -30.74 -73.90 41.69
C LEU A 11 -29.34 -73.58 41.04
N LEU A 12 -28.25 -73.91 41.74
CA LEU A 12 -26.81 -73.75 41.41
C LEU A 12 -26.28 -74.77 40.36
N CYS A 13 -25.05 -74.77 39.80
CA CYS A 13 -23.78 -73.97 39.88
C CYS A 13 -23.00 -74.14 38.53
N HIS A 14 -21.67 -74.01 38.25
CA HIS A 14 -20.35 -73.72 38.89
C HIS A 14 -19.31 -73.37 37.74
N TYR A 15 -17.97 -73.19 37.79
CA TYR A 15 -16.86 -73.06 38.78
C TYR A 15 -15.58 -72.48 38.08
N GLN A 16 -14.85 -71.51 38.70
CA GLN A 16 -13.52 -70.94 38.27
C GLN A 16 -13.44 -70.26 36.87
N LYS A 17 -12.48 -69.36 36.56
CA LYS A 17 -11.24 -68.87 37.23
C LYS A 17 -10.97 -67.39 36.87
N SER A 18 -10.23 -66.63 37.70
CA SER A 18 -9.79 -65.24 37.41
C SER A 18 -8.25 -65.14 37.34
N PRO A 19 -7.69 -64.01 36.83
CA PRO A 19 -7.22 -62.96 37.74
C PRO A 19 -7.43 -61.51 37.27
N LEU A 20 -7.15 -60.54 38.16
CA LEU A 20 -7.30 -59.09 37.94
C LEU A 20 -6.08 -58.45 37.25
N ARG A 21 -6.27 -57.27 36.62
CA ARG A 21 -5.56 -56.02 37.01
C ARG A 21 -6.13 -54.73 36.38
N TYR A 22 -6.46 -53.78 37.26
CA TYR A 22 -6.43 -52.31 37.14
C TYR A 22 -6.60 -51.62 35.76
N MET A 23 -7.67 -50.83 35.65
CA MET A 23 -7.72 -49.63 34.81
C MET A 23 -7.73 -48.36 35.68
N THR A 24 -6.79 -47.45 35.46
CA THR A 24 -6.72 -46.13 36.09
C THR A 24 -7.53 -45.10 35.30
N LYS A 25 -8.62 -44.57 35.87
CA LYS A 25 -9.31 -43.39 35.32
C LYS A 25 -8.46 -42.13 35.53
N LEU A 26 -7.97 -41.52 34.46
CA LEU A 26 -7.50 -40.13 34.51
C LEU A 26 -8.72 -39.20 34.51
N HIS A 27 -8.97 -38.52 35.63
CA HIS A 27 -9.90 -37.39 35.68
C HIS A 27 -9.18 -36.13 35.19
N LEU A 28 -9.31 -35.80 33.89
CA LEU A 28 -9.07 -34.44 33.44
C LEU A 28 -10.20 -33.53 33.94
N SER A 29 -9.84 -32.35 34.44
CA SER A 29 -10.83 -31.32 34.82
C SER A 29 -11.59 -30.82 33.59
N PRO A 30 -12.91 -30.59 33.65
CA PRO A 30 -13.66 -30.02 32.53
C PRO A 30 -13.16 -28.63 32.11
N VAL A 31 -12.50 -27.91 33.03
CA VAL A 31 -11.85 -26.61 32.75
C VAL A 31 -10.68 -26.76 31.77
N PHE A 32 -9.98 -27.90 31.77
CA PHE A 32 -8.88 -28.14 30.83
C PHE A 32 -9.38 -28.46 29.42
N LEU A 33 -10.49 -29.20 29.30
CA LEU A 33 -11.13 -29.41 27.99
C LEU A 33 -11.74 -28.12 27.45
N SER A 34 -12.37 -27.27 28.28
CA SER A 34 -12.93 -26.01 27.79
C SER A 34 -11.82 -25.04 27.34
N VAL A 35 -10.74 -24.87 28.11
CA VAL A 35 -9.63 -23.98 27.71
C VAL A 35 -8.89 -24.48 26.47
N THR A 36 -8.65 -25.79 26.34
CA THR A 36 -8.00 -26.35 25.12
C THR A 36 -8.92 -26.34 23.89
N THR A 37 -10.23 -26.57 24.05
CA THR A 37 -11.17 -26.44 22.92
C THR A 37 -11.38 -24.99 22.52
N LEU A 38 -11.46 -24.04 23.45
CA LEU A 38 -11.53 -22.60 23.12
C LEU A 38 -10.26 -22.08 22.44
N SER A 39 -9.07 -22.57 22.80
CA SER A 39 -7.83 -22.18 22.11
C SER A 39 -7.63 -22.88 20.77
N LEU A 40 -8.09 -24.13 20.61
CA LEU A 40 -8.11 -24.79 19.30
C LEU A 40 -9.17 -24.15 18.38
N LEU A 41 -10.34 -23.79 18.92
CA LEU A 41 -11.36 -23.03 18.20
C LEU A 41 -10.89 -21.63 17.85
N SER A 42 -10.17 -20.89 18.71
CA SER A 42 -9.66 -19.56 18.33
C SER A 42 -8.58 -19.62 17.24
N ILE A 43 -7.79 -20.70 17.19
CA ILE A 43 -6.84 -20.98 16.09
C ILE A 43 -7.58 -21.38 14.79
N LEU A 44 -8.75 -22.05 14.90
CA LEU A 44 -9.57 -22.48 13.76
C LEU A 44 -10.69 -21.50 13.36
N SER A 45 -10.88 -20.40 14.10
CA SER A 45 -11.93 -19.40 13.86
C SER A 45 -11.45 -17.96 13.88
N SER A 46 -10.14 -17.70 13.93
CA SER A 46 -9.63 -16.46 13.34
C SER A 46 -9.87 -16.52 11.82
N PRO A 47 -10.77 -15.70 11.24
CA PRO A 47 -10.76 -15.54 9.80
C PRO A 47 -9.39 -14.98 9.45
N PHE A 48 -8.69 -15.61 8.50
CA PHE A 48 -7.48 -15.01 7.97
C PHE A 48 -7.88 -13.70 7.26
N LEU A 49 -7.69 -12.58 7.95
CA LEU A 49 -7.75 -11.24 7.37
C LEU A 49 -6.69 -11.22 6.27
N THR A 50 -7.18 -11.30 5.04
CA THR A 50 -6.39 -11.54 3.85
C THR A 50 -6.63 -10.39 2.87
N HIS A 51 -5.54 -9.91 2.30
CA HIS A 51 -5.46 -8.58 1.74
C HIS A 51 -5.25 -8.65 0.23
N ALA A 52 -5.76 -7.68 -0.54
CA ALA A 52 -5.36 -7.49 -1.93
C ALA A 52 -4.09 -6.63 -1.93
N LEU A 53 -3.15 -6.97 -2.80
CA LEU A 53 -1.75 -6.56 -2.73
C LEU A 53 -1.17 -6.52 -4.15
N GLY A 54 -0.18 -5.66 -4.41
CA GLY A 54 0.47 -5.55 -5.71
C GLY A 54 0.84 -4.12 -6.13
N SER A 55 1.38 -3.98 -7.35
CA SER A 55 1.58 -2.69 -8.01
C SER A 55 0.31 -2.17 -8.71
N GLY A 56 0.23 -0.86 -8.94
CA GLY A 56 -0.93 -0.22 -9.57
C GLY A 56 -1.03 -0.48 -11.08
N SER A 57 -2.24 -0.78 -11.54
CA SER A 57 -2.56 -1.06 -12.94
C SER A 57 -3.84 -0.32 -13.36
N THR A 58 -4.46 -0.69 -14.49
CA THR A 58 -5.80 -0.18 -14.86
C THR A 58 -6.96 -0.96 -14.21
N ILE A 59 -6.66 -2.06 -13.53
CA ILE A 59 -7.60 -2.89 -12.76
C ILE A 59 -7.13 -3.02 -11.29
N ALA A 60 -8.08 -3.11 -10.36
CA ALA A 60 -7.83 -3.29 -8.94
C ALA A 60 -8.86 -4.23 -8.29
N VAL A 61 -8.42 -4.99 -7.28
CA VAL A 61 -9.24 -5.87 -6.47
C VAL A 61 -9.15 -5.42 -5.01
N ILE A 62 -10.26 -5.43 -4.26
CA ILE A 62 -10.31 -5.09 -2.84
C ILE A 62 -10.87 -6.29 -2.09
N SER A 63 -10.02 -6.99 -1.33
CA SER A 63 -10.32 -8.33 -0.81
C SER A 63 -11.48 -8.35 0.18
N ALA A 64 -11.48 -7.49 1.19
CA ALA A 64 -12.43 -7.59 2.31
C ALA A 64 -13.89 -7.34 1.89
N THR A 65 -14.12 -6.69 0.73
CA THR A 65 -15.46 -6.39 0.21
C THR A 65 -15.76 -7.09 -1.12
N SER A 66 -14.83 -7.92 -1.63
CA SER A 66 -14.91 -8.54 -2.97
C SER A 66 -15.28 -7.53 -4.07
N THR A 67 -14.81 -6.28 -3.93
CA THR A 67 -15.05 -5.21 -4.91
C THR A 67 -13.95 -5.28 -5.97
N VAL A 68 -14.32 -5.18 -7.24
CA VAL A 68 -13.38 -5.21 -8.37
C VAL A 68 -13.59 -3.95 -9.21
N CYS A 69 -12.53 -3.18 -9.43
CA CYS A 69 -12.57 -1.88 -10.09
C CYS A 69 -11.74 -1.88 -11.37
N GLY A 70 -12.16 -1.09 -12.36
CA GLY A 70 -11.43 -0.80 -13.58
C GLY A 70 -11.55 0.66 -13.97
N VAL A 71 -10.54 1.19 -14.66
CA VAL A 71 -10.62 2.51 -15.31
C VAL A 71 -11.35 2.35 -16.64
N ALA A 72 -12.51 2.99 -16.79
CA ALA A 72 -13.38 2.84 -17.95
C ALA A 72 -12.73 3.41 -19.22
N ALA A 73 -12.75 2.63 -20.32
CA ALA A 73 -12.23 3.04 -21.62
C ALA A 73 -13.33 3.67 -22.49
N SER A 74 -12.92 4.40 -23.54
CA SER A 74 -13.83 5.02 -24.52
C SER A 74 -14.83 6.04 -23.92
N GLN A 75 -14.54 6.60 -22.74
CA GLN A 75 -15.33 7.67 -22.09
C GLN A 75 -14.53 8.98 -22.00
N PRO A 76 -15.16 10.18 -22.10
CA PRO A 76 -14.44 11.46 -22.04
C PRO A 76 -13.69 11.66 -20.72
N SER A 77 -14.27 11.21 -19.62
CA SER A 77 -13.61 11.03 -18.32
C SER A 77 -13.19 9.57 -18.19
N LEU A 78 -11.89 9.32 -18.06
CA LEU A 78 -11.36 7.98 -17.77
C LEU A 78 -11.53 7.67 -16.27
N SER A 79 -12.80 7.57 -15.86
CA SER A 79 -13.21 7.43 -14.45
C SER A 79 -13.20 5.97 -14.00
N ILE A 80 -13.31 5.76 -12.68
CA ILE A 80 -13.23 4.43 -12.08
C ILE A 80 -14.65 3.87 -11.92
N THR A 81 -14.89 2.71 -12.52
CA THR A 81 -16.11 1.93 -12.34
C THR A 81 -15.80 0.67 -11.53
N CYS A 82 -16.55 0.44 -10.46
CA CYS A 82 -16.37 -0.69 -9.56
C CYS A 82 -17.59 -1.60 -9.55
N TYR A 83 -17.37 -2.90 -9.67
CA TYR A 83 -18.35 -3.94 -9.44
C TYR A 83 -18.26 -4.39 -7.99
N ARG A 84 -19.36 -4.27 -7.25
CA ARG A 84 -19.50 -4.81 -5.90
C ARG A 84 -20.49 -5.98 -5.90
N ARG A 85 -20.06 -7.09 -5.34
CA ARG A 85 -20.92 -8.26 -5.11
C ARG A 85 -21.71 -8.11 -3.81
N THR A 86 -22.85 -7.43 -3.87
CA THR A 86 -23.93 -7.61 -2.86
C THR A 86 -24.90 -8.71 -3.35
N PRO A 87 -25.97 -9.08 -2.61
CA PRO A 87 -27.03 -9.94 -3.10
C PRO A 87 -27.72 -9.42 -4.38
N VAL A 88 -27.65 -8.10 -4.61
CA VAL A 88 -27.92 -7.47 -5.92
C VAL A 88 -26.57 -7.06 -6.52
N ALA A 89 -26.32 -7.45 -7.77
CA ALA A 89 -25.07 -7.09 -8.47
C ALA A 89 -25.02 -5.56 -8.68
N GLU A 90 -24.07 -4.88 -8.02
CA GLU A 90 -24.02 -3.42 -7.93
C GLU A 90 -22.86 -2.86 -8.76
N ILE A 91 -23.17 -1.96 -9.70
CA ILE A 91 -22.18 -1.22 -10.48
C ILE A 91 -22.11 0.20 -9.90
N ILE A 92 -20.94 0.57 -9.38
CA ILE A 92 -20.69 1.81 -8.65
C ILE A 92 -19.73 2.66 -9.48
N THR A 93 -20.21 3.79 -10.00
CA THR A 93 -19.37 4.82 -10.60
C THR A 93 -18.76 5.67 -9.49
N VAL A 94 -17.44 5.67 -9.40
CA VAL A 94 -16.70 6.29 -8.29
C VAL A 94 -16.54 7.79 -8.53
N GLN A 95 -16.93 8.60 -7.55
CA GLN A 95 -16.75 10.05 -7.58
C GLN A 95 -15.38 10.47 -7.00
N PRO A 96 -14.77 11.58 -7.45
CA PRO A 96 -15.25 12.48 -8.50
C PRO A 96 -15.07 11.88 -9.91
N ASN A 97 -15.99 12.20 -10.83
CA ASN A 97 -15.92 11.76 -12.23
C ASN A 97 -14.82 12.52 -13.01
N VAL A 98 -13.58 12.08 -12.85
CA VAL A 98 -12.36 12.65 -13.44
C VAL A 98 -11.44 11.55 -13.97
N SER A 99 -10.49 11.90 -14.83
CA SER A 99 -9.59 10.92 -15.44
C SER A 99 -8.48 10.42 -14.51
N PHE A 100 -8.28 9.10 -14.51
CA PHE A 100 -7.25 8.37 -13.77
C PHE A 100 -6.31 7.60 -14.71
N SER A 101 -5.06 7.42 -14.28
CA SER A 101 -4.00 6.72 -15.03
C SER A 101 -3.68 5.33 -14.49
N ALA A 102 -3.82 5.14 -13.16
CA ALA A 102 -3.64 3.85 -12.50
C ALA A 102 -4.48 3.77 -11.22
N ILE A 103 -4.86 2.55 -10.83
CA ILE A 103 -5.54 2.18 -9.59
C ILE A 103 -4.83 0.99 -8.94
N SER A 104 -4.87 0.93 -7.61
CA SER A 104 -4.31 -0.17 -6.82
C SER A 104 -5.22 -0.43 -5.62
N GLY A 105 -5.54 -1.70 -5.37
CA GLY A 105 -6.46 -2.13 -4.33
C GLY A 105 -5.74 -2.71 -3.11
N GLY A 106 -6.38 -2.61 -1.94
CA GLY A 106 -5.83 -3.04 -0.64
C GLY A 106 -6.78 -3.95 0.14
N SER A 107 -6.69 -3.87 1.46
CA SER A 107 -7.54 -4.63 2.40
C SER A 107 -9.03 -4.23 2.30
N THR A 108 -9.38 -3.03 2.76
CA THR A 108 -10.73 -2.46 2.80
C THR A 108 -10.89 -1.20 1.96
N PHE A 109 -9.83 -0.78 1.25
CA PHE A 109 -9.79 0.47 0.49
C PHE A 109 -9.02 0.26 -0.83
N PHE A 110 -9.12 1.21 -1.75
CA PHE A 110 -8.25 1.32 -2.92
C PHE A 110 -7.85 2.77 -3.15
N CYS A 111 -6.83 2.99 -3.98
CA CYS A 111 -6.36 4.31 -4.36
C CYS A 111 -6.20 4.42 -5.88
N GLY A 112 -6.34 5.65 -6.39
CA GLY A 112 -6.32 5.98 -7.81
C GLY A 112 -5.49 7.23 -8.08
N LEU A 113 -4.50 7.07 -8.95
CA LEU A 113 -3.60 8.12 -9.44
C LEU A 113 -4.28 8.87 -10.58
N ARG A 114 -4.49 10.19 -10.43
CA ARG A 114 -5.08 11.04 -11.48
C ARG A 114 -4.22 10.99 -12.74
N SER A 115 -4.82 11.24 -13.91
CA SER A 115 -4.04 11.50 -15.13
C SER A 115 -3.05 12.65 -14.90
N GLY A 116 -1.84 12.53 -15.45
CA GLY A 116 -0.72 13.46 -15.17
C GLY A 116 0.01 13.24 -13.84
N GLY A 117 -0.51 12.44 -12.91
CA GLY A 117 0.20 11.98 -11.70
C GLY A 117 0.37 13.00 -10.56
N TYR A 118 -0.14 14.22 -10.70
CA TYR A 118 0.00 15.30 -9.71
C TYR A 118 -0.81 15.11 -8.41
N ALA A 119 -1.79 14.19 -8.41
CA ALA A 119 -2.62 13.90 -7.25
C ALA A 119 -3.09 12.43 -7.23
N PHE A 120 -3.34 11.89 -6.03
CA PHE A 120 -4.08 10.63 -5.88
C PHE A 120 -5.13 10.72 -4.77
N LEU A 121 -6.21 9.98 -4.99
CA LEU A 121 -7.33 9.82 -4.07
C LEU A 121 -7.37 8.36 -3.60
N CYS A 122 -7.95 8.13 -2.43
CA CYS A 122 -8.30 6.81 -1.94
C CYS A 122 -9.75 6.79 -1.48
N TRP A 123 -10.40 5.63 -1.60
CA TRP A 123 -11.80 5.42 -1.22
C TRP A 123 -11.89 4.26 -0.25
N ASP A 124 -12.60 4.46 0.86
CA ASP A 124 -12.89 3.38 1.79
C ASP A 124 -14.10 2.57 1.29
N THR A 125 -13.92 1.27 1.11
CA THR A 125 -14.95 0.38 0.57
C THR A 125 -15.85 -0.21 1.67
N SER A 126 -15.58 0.03 2.96
CA SER A 126 -16.49 -0.40 4.03
C SER A 126 -17.90 0.21 3.93
N ASN A 127 -18.00 1.41 3.35
CA ASN A 127 -19.26 2.10 3.10
C ASN A 127 -19.82 1.81 1.69
N SER A 128 -21.12 2.02 1.48
CA SER A 128 -21.79 1.87 0.18
C SER A 128 -21.37 2.94 -0.84
N PHE A 129 -21.23 4.20 -0.40
CA PHE A 129 -21.05 5.36 -1.28
C PHE A 129 -19.59 5.73 -1.62
N PHE A 130 -18.61 4.93 -1.15
CA PHE A 130 -17.17 5.11 -1.43
C PHE A 130 -16.70 6.54 -1.11
N GLU A 131 -16.50 6.86 0.18
CA GLU A 131 -16.10 8.21 0.57
C GLU A 131 -14.68 8.53 0.06
N SER A 132 -14.58 9.53 -0.83
CA SER A 132 -13.33 9.90 -1.49
C SER A 132 -12.46 10.78 -0.59
N ARG A 133 -11.20 10.38 -0.37
CA ARG A 133 -10.21 11.19 0.34
C ARG A 133 -9.00 11.45 -0.55
N ARG A 134 -8.73 12.73 -0.84
CA ARG A 134 -7.48 13.17 -1.46
C ARG A 134 -6.34 12.98 -0.45
N VAL A 135 -5.31 12.20 -0.79
CA VAL A 135 -4.18 11.89 0.10
C VAL A 135 -2.91 12.63 -0.31
N TYR A 136 -2.73 12.87 -1.60
CA TYR A 136 -1.63 13.64 -2.16
C TYR A 136 -2.13 14.63 -3.21
N ILE A 137 -1.52 15.82 -3.22
CA ILE A 137 -1.55 16.77 -4.32
C ILE A 137 -0.28 17.61 -4.28
N ASN A 138 0.41 17.73 -5.41
CA ASN A 138 1.61 18.55 -5.60
C ASN A 138 1.73 18.94 -7.08
N ASN A 139 2.13 20.17 -7.37
CA ASN A 139 2.15 20.70 -8.73
C ASN A 139 3.54 20.59 -9.41
N THR A 140 4.60 20.32 -8.65
CA THR A 140 6.00 20.24 -9.15
C THR A 140 6.57 18.81 -9.12
N ALA A 141 6.10 17.99 -8.18
CA ALA A 141 6.41 16.58 -8.10
C ALA A 141 5.20 15.74 -8.50
N LEU A 142 5.38 14.90 -9.52
CA LEU A 142 4.38 13.95 -10.00
C LEU A 142 4.70 12.55 -9.47
N LEU A 143 3.67 11.73 -9.29
CA LEU A 143 3.79 10.37 -8.79
C LEU A 143 3.66 9.34 -9.92
N GLN A 144 4.37 8.24 -9.77
CA GLN A 144 4.35 7.06 -10.64
C GLN A 144 4.37 5.79 -9.79
N ASN A 145 3.98 4.65 -10.36
CA ASN A 145 3.94 3.34 -9.69
C ASN A 145 3.25 3.41 -8.30
N LEU A 146 2.02 3.93 -8.27
CA LEU A 146 1.16 3.85 -7.09
C LEU A 146 0.99 2.37 -6.70
N SER A 147 1.17 2.05 -5.43
CA SER A 147 1.19 0.70 -4.87
C SER A 147 0.44 0.70 -3.55
N VAL A 148 -0.46 -0.25 -3.34
CA VAL A 148 -1.32 -0.31 -2.15
C VAL A 148 -1.17 -1.67 -1.47
N GLY A 149 -0.92 -1.63 -0.16
CA GLY A 149 -0.86 -2.81 0.69
C GLY A 149 -2.09 -2.95 1.59
N ASP A 150 -1.92 -3.66 2.70
CA ASP A 150 -2.99 -3.87 3.68
C ASP A 150 -3.29 -2.64 4.55
N ASN A 151 -2.28 -1.83 4.89
CA ASN A 151 -2.41 -0.60 5.67
C ASN A 151 -1.68 0.62 5.08
N GLN A 152 -0.74 0.40 4.17
CA GLN A 152 0.16 1.38 3.58
C GLN A 152 -0.15 1.65 2.09
N VAL A 153 0.17 2.86 1.65
CA VAL A 153 0.12 3.28 0.24
C VAL A 153 1.48 3.87 -0.10
N CYS A 154 2.13 3.44 -1.17
CA CYS A 154 3.43 3.95 -1.58
C CYS A 154 3.39 4.40 -3.05
N ALA A 155 4.21 5.37 -3.43
CA ALA A 155 4.41 5.78 -4.83
C ALA A 155 5.84 6.28 -5.04
N ILE A 156 6.33 6.15 -6.27
CA ILE A 156 7.60 6.74 -6.70
C ILE A 156 7.36 8.22 -7.02
N VAL A 157 8.19 9.09 -6.48
CA VAL A 157 8.17 10.54 -6.70
C VAL A 157 9.11 10.91 -7.83
N ASN A 158 8.61 11.67 -8.80
CA ASN A 158 9.42 12.30 -9.85
C ASN A 158 9.28 13.83 -9.70
N ASP A 159 10.23 14.44 -8.97
CA ASP A 159 10.28 15.88 -8.71
C ASP A 159 10.99 16.60 -9.86
N THR A 160 10.21 17.19 -10.76
CA THR A 160 10.72 17.91 -11.94
C THR A 160 11.51 19.17 -11.57
N SER A 161 11.35 19.68 -10.35
CA SER A 161 12.11 20.83 -9.82
C SER A 161 13.42 20.42 -9.13
N HIS A 162 13.55 19.16 -8.72
CA HIS A 162 14.67 18.65 -7.93
C HIS A 162 15.08 17.22 -8.33
N VAL A 163 15.98 17.11 -9.32
CA VAL A 163 16.56 15.85 -9.84
C VAL A 163 17.03 14.88 -8.75
N ASN A 164 17.52 15.37 -7.63
CA ASN A 164 17.95 14.52 -6.50
C ASN A 164 16.80 13.68 -5.91
N LYS A 165 15.57 14.19 -5.90
CA LYS A 165 14.38 13.46 -5.40
C LYS A 165 13.70 12.58 -6.46
N THR A 166 14.03 12.73 -7.74
CA THR A 166 13.48 11.85 -8.78
C THR A 166 13.86 10.40 -8.53
N GLY A 167 12.87 9.52 -8.43
CA GLY A 167 13.03 8.08 -8.17
C GLY A 167 12.91 7.70 -6.69
N THR A 168 12.77 8.64 -5.75
CA THR A 168 12.56 8.30 -4.33
C THR A 168 11.14 7.80 -4.08
N VAL A 169 10.93 7.03 -3.02
CA VAL A 169 9.60 6.51 -2.65
C VAL A 169 9.06 7.30 -1.47
N THR A 170 7.81 7.73 -1.55
CA THR A 170 7.03 8.21 -0.40
C THR A 170 5.93 7.20 -0.09
N CYS A 171 5.70 6.95 1.20
CA CYS A 171 4.58 6.14 1.66
C CYS A 171 3.68 6.94 2.62
N TRP A 172 2.37 6.64 2.58
CA TRP A 172 1.29 7.23 3.36
C TRP A 172 0.45 6.11 4.00
N ARG A 173 -0.25 6.43 5.11
CA ARG A 173 -1.10 5.51 5.91
C ARG A 173 -0.26 4.43 6.65
N GLY A 174 -0.56 4.26 7.95
CA GLY A 174 0.24 3.49 8.91
C GLY A 174 0.30 4.15 10.30
N ASP A 175 0.78 3.42 11.31
CA ASP A 175 0.68 3.80 12.74
C ASP A 175 1.67 4.89 13.18
N GLY A 176 1.49 6.11 12.66
CA GLY A 176 2.17 7.35 13.04
C GLY A 176 3.67 7.43 12.71
N ASN A 177 4.34 6.30 12.57
CA ASN A 177 5.78 6.15 12.36
C ASN A 177 6.11 6.01 10.85
N VAL A 178 5.65 6.96 10.02
CA VAL A 178 5.86 6.97 8.56
C VAL A 178 7.35 6.84 8.19
N SER A 179 8.24 7.36 9.05
CA SER A 179 9.71 7.27 8.94
C SER A 179 10.30 5.86 9.10
N ARG A 180 9.52 4.83 9.48
CA ARG A 180 9.90 3.42 9.41
C ARG A 180 9.29 2.68 8.20
N GLN A 181 8.43 3.35 7.44
CA GLN A 181 7.68 2.77 6.32
C GLN A 181 8.11 3.30 4.95
N SER A 182 9.21 4.05 4.87
CA SER A 182 9.84 4.49 3.62
C SER A 182 11.31 4.04 3.57
N PRO A 183 11.89 3.78 2.39
CA PRO A 183 13.32 3.49 2.24
C PRO A 183 14.20 4.72 2.55
N SER A 184 15.52 4.54 2.59
CA SER A 184 16.46 5.63 2.91
C SER A 184 16.52 6.68 1.80
N GLU A 185 16.76 7.95 2.16
CA GLU A 185 16.65 9.11 1.25
C GLU A 185 17.53 9.08 -0.02
N GLY A 186 18.55 8.21 -0.06
CA GLY A 186 19.40 7.99 -1.24
C GLY A 186 18.93 6.87 -2.18
N ASP A 187 17.95 6.05 -1.80
CA ASP A 187 17.47 4.95 -2.63
C ASP A 187 16.57 5.46 -3.76
N LYS A 188 16.90 5.11 -5.00
CA LYS A 188 16.09 5.40 -6.20
C LYS A 188 15.55 4.11 -6.80
N PHE A 189 14.26 4.11 -7.15
CA PHE A 189 13.52 2.93 -7.58
C PHE A 189 12.99 3.07 -9.02
N LYS A 190 12.95 1.94 -9.73
CA LYS A 190 12.35 1.78 -11.06
C LYS A 190 10.89 1.32 -10.98
N SER A 191 10.57 0.49 -10.01
CA SER A 191 9.22 -0.02 -9.72
C SER A 191 9.10 -0.41 -8.24
N ILE A 192 7.87 -0.42 -7.73
CA ILE A 192 7.52 -0.83 -6.36
C ILE A 192 6.23 -1.65 -6.35
N SER A 193 6.07 -2.52 -5.36
CA SER A 193 4.85 -3.27 -5.06
C SER A 193 4.73 -3.46 -3.54
N SER A 194 3.50 -3.59 -3.02
CA SER A 194 3.19 -3.60 -1.58
C SER A 194 2.49 -4.88 -1.15
N GLY A 195 2.98 -5.48 -0.06
CA GLY A 195 2.48 -6.68 0.60
C GLY A 195 1.84 -6.41 1.97
N SER A 196 1.64 -7.46 2.78
CA SER A 196 1.01 -7.32 4.11
C SER A 196 2.01 -6.74 5.14
N GLY A 197 1.92 -5.44 5.43
CA GLY A 197 2.81 -4.73 6.36
C GLY A 197 4.24 -4.46 5.86
N PHE A 198 4.54 -4.73 4.57
CA PHE A 198 5.82 -4.40 3.92
C PHE A 198 5.64 -4.02 2.46
N SER A 199 6.66 -3.42 1.85
CA SER A 199 6.74 -3.20 0.40
C SER A 199 8.14 -3.53 -0.09
N CYS A 200 8.27 -3.81 -1.38
CA CYS A 200 9.56 -4.05 -2.04
C CYS A 200 9.61 -3.26 -3.36
N GLY A 201 10.83 -2.96 -3.82
CA GLY A 201 11.05 -2.26 -5.07
C GLY A 201 12.37 -2.63 -5.73
N ILE A 202 12.47 -2.40 -7.04
CA ILE A 202 13.68 -2.62 -7.82
C ILE A 202 14.49 -1.32 -7.84
N LEU A 203 15.72 -1.36 -7.34
CA LEU A 203 16.64 -0.21 -7.32
C LEU A 203 17.10 0.16 -8.74
N MET A 204 16.98 1.43 -9.10
CA MET A 204 17.21 1.95 -10.44
C MET A 204 18.65 1.75 -10.95
N GLU A 205 19.65 1.87 -10.07
CA GLU A 205 21.06 1.79 -10.45
C GLU A 205 21.60 0.35 -10.54
N SER A 206 21.05 -0.58 -9.75
CA SER A 206 21.60 -1.95 -9.63
C SER A 206 20.66 -3.06 -10.05
N ASN A 207 19.39 -2.76 -10.36
CA ASN A 207 18.31 -3.73 -10.62
C ASN A 207 18.17 -4.80 -9.53
N ARG A 208 18.59 -4.52 -8.28
CA ARG A 208 18.39 -5.41 -7.12
C ARG A 208 17.11 -5.03 -6.38
N ILE A 209 16.53 -6.01 -5.68
CA ILE A 209 15.41 -5.75 -4.77
C ILE A 209 15.91 -5.04 -3.51
N LYS A 210 15.10 -4.11 -3.00
CA LYS A 210 15.15 -3.61 -1.63
C LYS A 210 13.73 -3.65 -1.04
N CYS A 211 13.60 -4.06 0.22
CA CYS A 211 12.32 -4.20 0.91
C CYS A 211 12.31 -3.42 2.23
N TRP A 212 11.14 -2.90 2.62
CA TRP A 212 10.97 -2.07 3.81
C TRP A 212 9.57 -2.23 4.41
N GLY A 213 9.42 -1.87 5.69
CA GLY A 213 8.18 -1.97 6.44
C GLY A 213 8.39 -2.57 7.84
N ASN A 214 7.29 -2.93 8.49
CA ASN A 214 7.30 -3.44 9.87
C ASN A 214 7.34 -4.98 9.94
N ASN A 215 7.02 -5.67 8.84
CA ASN A 215 7.01 -7.13 8.79
C ASN A 215 8.43 -7.69 8.61
N ALA A 216 8.86 -8.56 9.53
CA ALA A 216 10.24 -9.09 9.57
C ALA A 216 10.63 -9.84 8.29
N ILE A 217 9.66 -10.49 7.62
CA ILE A 217 9.88 -11.27 6.39
C ILE A 217 10.44 -10.44 5.24
N ALA A 218 10.25 -9.10 5.25
CA ALA A 218 10.82 -8.19 4.27
C ALA A 218 12.35 -8.30 4.19
N ARG A 219 13.02 -8.48 5.33
CA ARG A 219 14.49 -8.65 5.40
C ARG A 219 14.93 -10.02 4.89
N GLU A 220 14.17 -11.06 5.19
CA GLU A 220 14.44 -12.43 4.72
C GLU A 220 14.28 -12.54 3.21
N ILE A 221 13.28 -11.86 2.66
CA ILE A 221 13.04 -11.75 1.22
C ILE A 221 14.16 -10.95 0.53
N GLU A 222 14.55 -9.78 1.05
CA GLU A 222 15.66 -8.99 0.50
C GLU A 222 16.97 -9.80 0.45
N LEU A 223 17.32 -10.48 1.55
CA LEU A 223 18.48 -11.38 1.59
C LEU A 223 18.31 -12.60 0.65
N GLY A 224 17.10 -13.13 0.52
CA GLY A 224 16.77 -14.20 -0.43
C GLY A 224 16.95 -13.83 -1.91
N PHE A 225 17.10 -12.55 -2.21
CA PHE A 225 17.30 -11.97 -3.55
C PHE A 225 18.64 -11.21 -3.72
N SER A 226 19.52 -11.15 -2.70
CA SER A 226 20.71 -10.27 -2.69
C SER A 226 21.64 -10.44 -3.90
N ASP A 227 21.76 -11.67 -4.37
CA ASP A 227 22.75 -12.11 -5.36
C ASP A 227 22.18 -12.10 -6.79
N MET A 228 20.97 -11.56 -6.97
CA MET A 228 20.22 -11.58 -8.23
C MET A 228 19.80 -10.17 -8.67
N THR A 229 19.84 -9.95 -9.99
CA THR A 229 19.25 -8.77 -10.63
C THR A 229 17.88 -9.15 -11.21
N ILE A 230 16.91 -8.25 -11.04
CA ILE A 230 15.47 -8.48 -11.24
C ILE A 230 14.92 -7.47 -12.24
N LEU A 231 14.13 -7.95 -13.19
CA LEU A 231 13.52 -7.15 -14.26
C LEU A 231 12.10 -6.71 -13.92
N ASN A 232 11.32 -7.59 -13.27
CA ASN A 232 9.99 -7.31 -12.76
C ASN A 232 9.75 -8.03 -11.42
N LEU A 233 8.88 -7.46 -10.59
CA LEU A 233 8.69 -7.76 -9.17
C LEU A 233 7.21 -7.56 -8.80
N GLU A 234 6.57 -8.57 -8.23
CA GLU A 234 5.28 -8.43 -7.54
C GLU A 234 5.39 -8.93 -6.09
N VAL A 235 4.54 -8.40 -5.21
CA VAL A 235 4.51 -8.70 -3.77
C VAL A 235 3.12 -9.17 -3.38
N GLY A 236 3.03 -10.38 -2.80
CA GLY A 236 1.81 -10.95 -2.26
C GLY A 236 1.72 -10.84 -0.74
N GLY A 237 0.93 -11.70 -0.12
CA GLY A 237 0.63 -11.71 1.32
C GLY A 237 1.89 -11.68 2.19
N LEU A 238 2.65 -12.77 2.12
CA LEU A 238 3.91 -12.98 2.85
C LEU A 238 5.01 -13.51 1.93
N HIS A 239 4.85 -13.35 0.62
CA HIS A 239 5.80 -13.82 -0.39
C HIS A 239 5.99 -12.81 -1.52
N VAL A 240 7.08 -12.99 -2.25
CA VAL A 240 7.50 -12.14 -3.37
C VAL A 240 7.96 -13.04 -4.50
N CYS A 241 7.51 -12.73 -5.72
CA CYS A 241 7.99 -13.36 -6.95
C CYS A 241 8.48 -12.30 -7.92
N GLY A 242 9.59 -12.57 -8.59
CA GLY A 242 10.15 -11.71 -9.61
C GLY A 242 10.79 -12.49 -10.74
N VAL A 243 10.84 -11.87 -11.93
CA VAL A 243 11.56 -12.40 -13.08
C VAL A 243 12.98 -11.81 -13.06
N ASN A 244 13.99 -12.68 -13.00
CA ASN A 244 15.39 -12.26 -12.96
C ASN A 244 15.91 -11.79 -14.32
N SER A 245 17.13 -11.26 -14.37
CA SER A 245 17.80 -10.83 -15.60
C SER A 245 18.06 -11.95 -16.61
N SER A 246 18.14 -13.21 -16.18
CA SER A 246 18.18 -14.38 -17.06
C SER A 246 16.80 -14.89 -17.48
N GLY A 247 15.72 -14.15 -17.21
CA GLY A 247 14.35 -14.48 -17.60
C GLY A 247 13.69 -15.63 -16.82
N ALA A 248 14.30 -16.15 -15.76
CA ALA A 248 13.74 -17.18 -14.90
C ALA A 248 12.84 -16.56 -13.80
N LEU A 249 11.81 -17.31 -13.37
CA LEU A 249 10.92 -16.90 -12.29
C LEU A 249 11.50 -17.37 -10.94
N VAL A 250 11.61 -16.46 -9.98
CA VAL A 250 12.16 -16.73 -8.65
C VAL A 250 11.20 -16.18 -7.60
N CYS A 251 10.82 -17.02 -6.63
CA CYS A 251 9.96 -16.63 -5.52
C CYS A 251 10.66 -16.85 -4.16
N LYS A 252 10.36 -16.01 -3.16
CA LYS A 252 10.89 -16.04 -1.78
C LYS A 252 9.80 -15.60 -0.78
N GLY A 253 9.96 -15.96 0.50
CA GLY A 253 9.02 -15.65 1.58
C GLY A 253 8.29 -16.90 2.09
N ASP A 254 7.04 -16.77 2.51
CA ASP A 254 6.22 -17.91 2.95
C ASP A 254 5.97 -18.91 1.81
N ASN A 255 5.92 -20.20 2.17
CA ASN A 255 5.52 -21.29 1.28
C ASN A 255 4.51 -22.26 1.93
N SER A 256 3.84 -21.86 3.01
CA SER A 256 2.88 -22.68 3.77
C SER A 256 1.80 -23.35 2.90
N SER A 257 1.45 -22.72 1.78
CA SER A 257 0.39 -23.13 0.85
C SER A 257 0.93 -23.53 -0.52
N GLY A 258 2.25 -23.61 -0.70
CA GLY A 258 2.92 -23.93 -1.97
C GLY A 258 3.07 -22.75 -2.94
N GLN A 259 2.90 -21.50 -2.49
CA GLN A 259 2.92 -20.30 -3.35
C GLN A 259 4.28 -20.00 -4.01
N LEU A 260 5.38 -20.61 -3.57
CA LEU A 260 6.69 -20.54 -4.22
C LEU A 260 6.93 -21.69 -5.22
N ASN A 261 6.07 -22.73 -5.24
CA ASN A 261 6.24 -23.92 -6.06
C ASN A 261 5.78 -23.68 -7.51
N VAL A 262 6.57 -22.89 -8.26
CA VAL A 262 6.34 -22.57 -9.67
C VAL A 262 6.17 -23.86 -10.52
N PRO A 263 5.05 -24.08 -11.22
CA PRO A 263 4.76 -25.35 -11.92
C PRO A 263 5.71 -25.66 -13.09
N SER A 264 6.26 -24.63 -13.73
CA SER A 264 7.34 -24.78 -14.71
C SER A 264 8.19 -23.51 -14.71
N ASN A 265 9.51 -23.65 -14.57
CA ASN A 265 10.43 -22.51 -14.51
C ASN A 265 11.26 -22.38 -15.80
N ASN A 266 10.58 -22.44 -16.95
CA ASN A 266 11.23 -22.20 -18.23
C ASN A 266 11.59 -20.72 -18.34
N VAL A 267 12.83 -20.44 -18.78
CA VAL A 267 13.30 -19.09 -19.05
C VAL A 267 12.37 -18.41 -20.06
N LEU A 268 11.93 -17.19 -19.74
CA LEU A 268 11.04 -16.35 -20.52
C LEU A 268 9.64 -16.96 -20.79
N GLU A 269 9.14 -17.90 -19.97
CA GLU A 269 7.75 -18.36 -20.08
C GLU A 269 6.72 -17.27 -19.70
N TYR A 270 6.97 -16.50 -18.64
CA TYR A 270 5.97 -15.58 -18.06
C TYR A 270 6.21 -14.10 -18.40
N SER A 271 5.15 -13.37 -18.75
CA SER A 271 5.15 -11.93 -19.06
C SER A 271 4.77 -11.05 -17.87
N GLN A 272 3.74 -11.43 -17.12
CA GLN A 272 3.22 -10.72 -15.94
C GLN A 272 2.93 -11.71 -14.81
N LEU A 273 2.99 -11.23 -13.56
CA LEU A 273 2.67 -11.96 -12.33
C LEU A 273 1.51 -11.27 -11.62
N ALA A 274 0.81 -11.98 -10.72
CA ALA A 274 -0.06 -11.41 -9.70
C ALA A 274 -0.13 -12.34 -8.48
N LEU A 275 0.12 -11.83 -7.28
CA LEU A 275 0.30 -12.63 -6.07
C LEU A 275 -0.79 -12.29 -5.05
N GLY A 276 -1.48 -13.30 -4.53
CA GLY A 276 -2.49 -13.11 -3.48
C GLY A 276 -1.94 -13.35 -2.09
N ALA A 277 -2.81 -13.73 -1.15
CA ALA A 277 -2.38 -13.99 0.23
C ALA A 277 -1.56 -15.28 0.36
N SER A 278 -2.00 -16.36 -0.32
CA SER A 278 -1.43 -17.71 -0.22
C SER A 278 -1.25 -18.40 -1.58
N HIS A 279 -1.39 -17.65 -2.69
CA HIS A 279 -1.29 -18.16 -4.06
C HIS A 279 -0.53 -17.18 -4.97
N SER A 280 -0.17 -17.67 -6.15
CA SER A 280 0.57 -16.95 -7.18
C SER A 280 -0.02 -17.27 -8.55
N CYS A 281 -0.21 -16.28 -9.40
CA CYS A 281 -0.64 -16.44 -10.80
C CYS A 281 0.33 -15.72 -11.75
N ALA A 282 0.40 -16.20 -12.99
CA ALA A 282 1.24 -15.61 -14.04
C ALA A 282 0.61 -15.75 -15.44
N ILE A 283 0.82 -14.75 -16.29
CA ILE A 283 0.47 -14.79 -17.72
C ILE A 283 1.64 -15.39 -18.50
N ARG A 284 1.35 -16.34 -19.39
CA ARG A 284 2.33 -16.89 -20.34
C ARG A 284 2.55 -15.97 -21.53
N ARG A 285 3.82 -15.64 -21.81
CA ARG A 285 4.28 -14.75 -22.88
C ARG A 285 3.92 -15.25 -24.29
N ASN A 286 3.78 -16.55 -24.49
CA ASN A 286 3.56 -17.13 -25.82
C ASN A 286 2.10 -17.10 -26.30
N ASN A 287 1.12 -17.01 -25.39
CA ASN A 287 -0.30 -17.10 -25.76
C ASN A 287 -1.28 -16.31 -24.87
N GLY A 288 -0.82 -15.61 -23.83
CA GLY A 288 -1.70 -14.86 -22.91
C GLY A 288 -2.53 -15.74 -21.96
N SER A 289 -2.33 -17.06 -21.93
CA SER A 289 -3.01 -17.96 -20.98
C SER A 289 -2.41 -17.83 -19.58
N VAL A 290 -3.23 -18.04 -18.55
CA VAL A 290 -2.82 -17.90 -17.14
C VAL A 290 -2.54 -19.26 -16.51
N VAL A 291 -1.50 -19.31 -15.67
CA VAL A 291 -1.19 -20.40 -14.76
C VAL A 291 -1.24 -19.88 -13.33
N CYS A 292 -1.87 -20.61 -12.42
CA CYS A 292 -1.87 -20.30 -10.98
C CYS A 292 -1.35 -21.49 -10.17
N TRP A 293 -0.76 -21.22 -9.01
CA TRP A 293 -0.22 -22.21 -8.09
C TRP A 293 -0.25 -21.71 -6.63
N GLY A 294 0.00 -22.61 -5.69
CA GLY A 294 -0.21 -22.37 -4.26
C GLY A 294 -1.66 -22.61 -3.83
N GLY A 295 -2.10 -21.91 -2.79
CA GLY A 295 -3.45 -22.02 -2.23
C GLY A 295 -3.85 -23.44 -1.84
N GLY A 296 -2.91 -24.26 -1.36
CA GLY A 296 -3.14 -25.66 -1.00
C GLY A 296 -3.49 -26.60 -2.18
N GLY A 297 -3.44 -26.10 -3.41
CA GLY A 297 -3.92 -26.81 -4.60
C GLY A 297 -5.37 -26.54 -4.98
N GLU A 298 -6.09 -25.66 -4.26
CA GLU A 298 -7.49 -25.31 -4.54
C GLU A 298 -7.67 -24.43 -5.81
N TYR A 299 -6.58 -23.82 -6.29
CA TYR A 299 -6.59 -22.95 -7.47
C TYR A 299 -6.69 -23.72 -8.79
N ASN A 300 -7.91 -24.09 -9.15
CA ASN A 300 -8.23 -24.66 -10.45
C ASN A 300 -8.34 -23.56 -11.53
N VAL A 301 -7.65 -23.73 -12.67
CA VAL A 301 -7.68 -22.80 -13.82
C VAL A 301 -8.53 -23.30 -15.00
N SER A 302 -9.27 -24.40 -14.83
CA SER A 302 -10.19 -24.91 -15.86
C SER A 302 -11.29 -23.92 -16.25
N GLU A 303 -11.74 -23.08 -15.32
CA GLU A 303 -12.73 -21.99 -15.55
C GLU A 303 -12.30 -21.01 -16.64
N ILE A 304 -10.99 -20.81 -16.81
CA ILE A 304 -10.39 -19.81 -17.71
C ILE A 304 -9.68 -20.47 -18.90
N GLN A 305 -9.91 -21.76 -19.13
CA GLN A 305 -9.31 -22.52 -20.22
C GLN A 305 -9.77 -21.95 -21.58
N GLY A 306 -8.79 -21.59 -22.43
CA GLY A 306 -9.06 -20.95 -23.72
C GLY A 306 -9.36 -19.45 -23.65
N VAL A 307 -9.23 -18.82 -22.48
CA VAL A 307 -9.25 -17.35 -22.32
C VAL A 307 -7.82 -16.81 -22.22
N PHE A 308 -7.60 -15.66 -22.83
CA PHE A 308 -6.31 -14.95 -22.88
C PHE A 308 -6.46 -13.56 -22.25
N PHE A 309 -5.42 -13.09 -21.58
CA PHE A 309 -5.44 -11.89 -20.77
C PHE A 309 -4.28 -10.93 -21.10
N GLU A 310 -4.56 -9.63 -21.08
CA GLU A 310 -3.53 -8.58 -21.17
C GLU A 310 -2.84 -8.37 -19.82
N SER A 311 -3.63 -8.40 -18.75
CA SER A 311 -3.20 -8.12 -17.38
C SER A 311 -3.99 -8.94 -16.36
N ILE A 312 -3.37 -9.20 -15.21
CA ILE A 312 -3.96 -9.92 -14.07
C ILE A 312 -3.63 -9.21 -12.77
N VAL A 313 -4.53 -9.32 -11.80
CA VAL A 313 -4.37 -8.87 -10.41
C VAL A 313 -4.96 -9.91 -9.47
N SER A 314 -4.42 -9.99 -8.25
CA SER A 314 -4.83 -10.98 -7.25
C SER A 314 -5.44 -10.29 -6.04
N GLY A 315 -6.60 -10.81 -5.61
CA GLY A 315 -7.09 -10.58 -4.27
C GLY A 315 -6.46 -11.58 -3.28
N SER A 316 -7.09 -11.69 -2.12
CA SER A 316 -6.75 -12.63 -1.04
C SER A 316 -6.69 -14.08 -1.52
N ASN A 317 -7.81 -14.55 -2.04
CA ASN A 317 -8.12 -15.94 -2.38
C ASN A 317 -8.92 -16.06 -3.70
N PHE A 318 -8.90 -15.02 -4.52
CA PHE A 318 -9.32 -15.06 -5.92
C PHE A 318 -8.40 -14.18 -6.77
N SER A 319 -8.49 -14.30 -8.10
CA SER A 319 -7.80 -13.44 -9.06
C SER A 319 -8.76 -12.93 -10.12
N CYS A 320 -8.42 -11.79 -10.72
CA CYS A 320 -9.15 -11.17 -11.81
C CYS A 320 -8.18 -10.75 -12.92
N GLY A 321 -8.66 -10.68 -14.15
CA GLY A 321 -7.83 -10.25 -15.28
C GLY A 321 -8.64 -9.60 -16.39
N LEU A 322 -7.95 -8.81 -17.21
CA LEU A 322 -8.49 -8.10 -18.36
C LEU A 322 -8.37 -8.99 -19.61
N VAL A 323 -9.49 -9.35 -20.23
CA VAL A 323 -9.55 -10.29 -21.36
C VAL A 323 -9.09 -9.63 -22.66
N SER A 324 -8.09 -10.21 -23.34
CA SER A 324 -7.41 -9.65 -24.53
C SER A 324 -8.32 -9.32 -25.72
N ARG A 325 -9.46 -9.99 -25.84
CA ARG A 325 -10.36 -9.88 -27.00
C ARG A 325 -11.29 -8.66 -26.92
N ASP A 326 -11.79 -8.38 -25.72
CA ASP A 326 -12.94 -7.52 -25.48
C ASP A 326 -12.78 -6.57 -24.29
N PHE A 327 -11.62 -6.60 -23.62
CA PHE A 327 -11.28 -5.78 -22.44
C PHE A 327 -12.33 -5.80 -21.32
N SER A 328 -13.08 -6.91 -21.24
CA SER A 328 -13.91 -7.21 -20.08
C SER A 328 -13.05 -7.75 -18.93
N ILE A 329 -13.43 -7.45 -17.69
CA ILE A 329 -12.82 -8.08 -16.51
C ILE A 329 -13.49 -9.43 -16.27
N MET A 330 -12.70 -10.45 -15.99
CA MET A 330 -13.16 -11.79 -15.62
C MET A 330 -12.40 -12.27 -14.37
N CYS A 331 -13.10 -12.90 -13.42
CA CYS A 331 -12.54 -13.36 -12.14
C CYS A 331 -12.77 -14.87 -11.91
N TRP A 332 -11.86 -15.50 -11.16
CA TRP A 332 -11.82 -16.95 -10.90
C TRP A 332 -11.12 -17.26 -9.56
N GLY A 333 -11.22 -18.52 -9.10
CA GLY A 333 -10.56 -19.02 -7.88
C GLY A 333 -11.51 -19.19 -6.69
N PRO A 334 -11.09 -19.88 -5.62
CA PRO A 334 -11.98 -20.37 -4.55
C PRO A 334 -12.70 -19.26 -3.77
N GLY A 335 -12.12 -18.05 -3.71
CA GLY A 335 -12.74 -16.86 -3.12
C GLY A 335 -13.78 -16.17 -4.00
N TRP A 336 -13.97 -16.60 -5.26
CA TRP A 336 -14.94 -16.02 -6.18
C TRP A 336 -16.18 -16.93 -6.32
N PRO A 337 -17.34 -16.59 -5.72
CA PRO A 337 -18.46 -17.52 -5.68
C PRO A 337 -19.11 -17.72 -7.07
N ASN A 338 -19.48 -18.97 -7.37
CA ASN A 338 -19.65 -19.52 -8.72
C ASN A 338 -18.28 -19.66 -9.44
N ALA A 339 -17.63 -20.82 -9.22
CA ALA A 339 -16.42 -21.27 -9.88
C ALA A 339 -16.67 -21.58 -11.38
N SER A 340 -16.96 -20.53 -12.13
CA SER A 340 -17.29 -20.54 -13.55
C SER A 340 -16.99 -19.16 -14.18
N GLY A 341 -15.75 -18.69 -14.07
CA GLY A 341 -15.11 -17.71 -14.96
C GLY A 341 -16.01 -16.56 -15.43
N THR A 342 -16.64 -15.85 -14.50
CA THR A 342 -17.73 -14.92 -14.83
C THR A 342 -17.17 -13.55 -15.23
N ARG A 343 -17.57 -13.05 -16.40
CA ARG A 343 -17.28 -11.68 -16.85
C ARG A 343 -18.10 -10.67 -16.06
N LEU A 344 -17.46 -9.60 -15.61
CA LEU A 344 -18.11 -8.52 -14.86
C LEU A 344 -18.78 -7.53 -15.83
N PRO A 345 -19.96 -6.98 -15.50
CA PRO A 345 -20.70 -6.04 -16.34
C PRO A 345 -20.13 -4.60 -16.26
N LEU A 346 -18.80 -4.44 -16.41
CA LEU A 346 -18.10 -3.14 -16.31
C LEU A 346 -17.77 -2.49 -17.67
N GLY A 347 -18.02 -3.17 -18.79
CA GLY A 347 -17.71 -2.66 -20.14
C GLY A 347 -16.26 -2.85 -20.57
N GLU A 348 -15.78 -2.04 -21.53
CA GLU A 348 -14.36 -1.98 -21.93
C GLU A 348 -13.56 -1.22 -20.84
N VAL A 349 -12.53 -1.86 -20.28
CA VAL A 349 -11.57 -1.25 -19.33
C VAL A 349 -10.22 -1.03 -20.02
N LEU A 350 -9.48 0.01 -19.65
CA LEU A 350 -8.20 0.33 -20.29
C LEU A 350 -7.17 -0.82 -20.16
N PRO A 351 -6.48 -1.23 -21.24
CA PRO A 351 -5.39 -2.21 -21.16
C PRO A 351 -4.05 -1.63 -20.65
N GLY A 352 -3.96 -0.31 -20.50
CA GLY A 352 -2.80 0.38 -19.95
C GLY A 352 -3.05 1.88 -19.79
N PRO A 353 -2.14 2.63 -19.13
CA PRO A 353 -2.28 4.07 -18.94
C PRO A 353 -2.23 4.82 -20.28
N CYS A 354 -3.11 5.82 -20.43
CA CYS A 354 -3.05 6.77 -21.52
C CYS A 354 -1.91 7.78 -21.30
N VAL A 355 -0.98 7.86 -22.24
CA VAL A 355 0.18 8.75 -22.24
C VAL A 355 0.19 9.64 -23.48
N GLN A 356 0.70 10.87 -23.32
CA GLN A 356 0.84 11.83 -24.42
C GLN A 356 2.17 11.68 -25.19
N SER A 357 3.09 10.82 -24.72
CA SER A 357 4.37 10.55 -25.36
C SER A 357 4.24 9.56 -26.52
N SER A 358 5.09 9.73 -27.54
CA SER A 358 5.22 8.77 -28.63
C SER A 358 5.72 7.42 -28.12
N CYS A 359 4.98 6.34 -28.38
CA CYS A 359 5.36 4.96 -28.03
C CYS A 359 6.47 4.38 -28.94
N SER A 360 7.54 5.15 -29.17
CA SER A 360 8.55 4.90 -30.22
C SER A 360 9.38 3.64 -30.02
N GLU A 361 9.64 3.24 -28.78
CA GLU A 361 10.47 2.05 -28.47
C GLU A 361 9.69 0.73 -28.55
N CYS A 362 8.37 0.76 -28.29
CA CYS A 362 7.57 -0.44 -27.99
C CYS A 362 6.32 -0.59 -28.87
N GLY A 363 5.97 0.45 -29.62
CA GLY A 363 4.81 0.50 -30.52
C GLY A 363 3.50 0.86 -29.82
N LEU A 364 2.56 1.39 -30.59
CA LEU A 364 1.21 1.71 -30.11
C LEU A 364 0.36 0.45 -29.94
N TYR A 365 -0.54 0.50 -28.95
CA TYR A 365 -1.57 -0.50 -28.72
C TYR A 365 -2.72 -0.32 -29.74
N PRO A 366 -3.32 -1.40 -30.30
CA PRO A 366 -4.40 -1.26 -31.27
C PRO A 366 -5.63 -0.55 -30.68
N ARG A 367 -6.21 0.40 -31.42
CA ARG A 367 -7.35 1.25 -30.99
C ARG A 367 -7.03 2.17 -29.78
N SER A 368 -5.76 2.41 -29.46
CA SER A 368 -5.32 3.26 -28.33
C SER A 368 -6.03 4.60 -28.23
N GLU A 369 -6.07 5.35 -29.33
CA GLU A 369 -6.70 6.67 -29.43
C GLU A 369 -8.19 6.64 -29.04
N LYS A 370 -8.94 5.62 -29.52
CA LYS A 370 -10.36 5.43 -29.14
C LYS A 370 -10.49 5.09 -27.64
N LEU A 371 -9.66 4.17 -27.14
CA LEU A 371 -9.69 3.74 -25.75
C LEU A 371 -9.40 4.90 -24.79
N CYS A 372 -8.49 5.80 -25.17
CA CYS A 372 -8.14 7.04 -24.47
C CYS A 372 -9.03 8.24 -24.81
N SER A 373 -10.10 8.07 -25.59
CA SER A 373 -11.02 9.14 -25.99
C SER A 373 -10.31 10.37 -26.61
N GLY A 374 -9.34 10.12 -27.48
CA GLY A 374 -8.47 11.14 -28.10
C GLY A 374 -7.39 11.72 -27.18
N SER A 375 -7.47 11.48 -25.86
CA SER A 375 -6.56 12.05 -24.84
C SER A 375 -5.25 11.27 -24.71
N GLY A 376 -4.56 11.05 -25.83
CA GLY A 376 -3.28 10.35 -25.92
C GLY A 376 -3.39 8.88 -26.37
N ASN A 377 -2.37 8.10 -26.06
CA ASN A 377 -2.20 6.73 -26.56
C ASN A 377 -1.76 5.75 -25.45
N ILE A 378 -1.97 4.46 -25.69
CA ILE A 378 -1.48 3.37 -24.84
C ILE A 378 -0.29 2.73 -25.55
N CYS A 379 0.84 2.61 -24.86
CA CYS A 379 2.02 1.90 -25.38
C CYS A 379 1.94 0.41 -25.07
N LYS A 380 2.41 -0.43 -25.98
CA LYS A 380 2.55 -1.87 -25.72
C LYS A 380 3.65 -2.12 -24.67
N PRO A 381 3.55 -3.21 -23.88
CA PRO A 381 4.64 -3.65 -23.01
C PRO A 381 5.94 -3.84 -23.80
N CYS A 382 7.00 -3.20 -23.36
CA CYS A 382 8.30 -3.22 -24.00
C CYS A 382 8.97 -4.58 -23.82
N GLY A 383 8.80 -5.47 -24.81
CA GLY A 383 9.47 -6.76 -24.83
C GLY A 383 10.99 -6.60 -24.89
N SER A 384 11.70 -7.15 -23.90
CA SER A 384 13.17 -7.11 -23.83
C SER A 384 13.79 -7.81 -25.04
N ASN A 385 14.21 -7.01 -26.01
CA ASN A 385 14.83 -7.38 -27.29
C ASN A 385 14.06 -8.42 -28.13
N ALA A 386 12.99 -7.97 -28.80
CA ALA A 386 12.42 -8.69 -29.95
C ALA A 386 13.41 -8.90 -31.11
N SER A 387 14.54 -8.16 -31.12
CA SER A 387 15.57 -8.13 -32.18
C SER A 387 16.43 -9.39 -32.34
N LEU A 388 16.16 -10.47 -31.58
CA LEU A 388 16.95 -11.72 -31.60
C LEU A 388 16.18 -12.91 -32.22
N LEU A 389 15.01 -12.67 -32.82
CA LEU A 389 14.20 -13.68 -33.49
C LEU A 389 13.85 -13.31 -34.94
N THR A 390 14.88 -13.08 -35.76
CA THR A 390 14.78 -13.36 -37.20
C THR A 390 14.98 -14.86 -37.42
N PRO A 391 13.94 -15.65 -37.76
CA PRO A 391 14.14 -17.04 -38.12
C PRO A 391 14.88 -17.12 -39.46
N LEU A 392 16.13 -17.58 -39.47
CA LEU A 392 16.74 -18.03 -40.73
C LEU A 392 15.90 -19.20 -41.26
N ALA A 393 15.58 -19.16 -42.56
CA ALA A 393 14.85 -20.24 -43.21
C ALA A 393 15.67 -21.55 -43.11
N PRO A 394 15.07 -22.66 -42.65
CA PRO A 394 15.79 -23.92 -42.54
C PRO A 394 16.15 -24.46 -43.94
N PRO A 395 17.40 -24.91 -44.18
CA PRO A 395 17.74 -25.60 -45.42
C PRO A 395 16.98 -26.94 -45.53
N SER A 396 16.68 -27.34 -46.76
CA SER A 396 15.83 -28.50 -47.08
C SER A 396 16.42 -29.83 -46.65
N LEU A 397 15.57 -30.72 -46.11
CA LEU A 397 15.92 -32.10 -45.75
C LEU A 397 16.37 -32.96 -46.95
N PRO A 398 17.33 -33.86 -46.73
CA PRO A 398 17.34 -35.21 -47.30
C PRO A 398 16.56 -36.21 -46.41
N SER A 399 16.13 -37.33 -47.00
CA SER A 399 15.20 -38.30 -46.39
C SER A 399 15.82 -39.22 -45.34
N ALA A 400 15.02 -39.62 -44.34
CA ALA A 400 15.37 -40.66 -43.37
C ALA A 400 14.82 -42.04 -43.76
N PRO A 401 15.55 -43.16 -43.52
CA PRO A 401 15.06 -44.52 -43.71
C PRO A 401 14.19 -45.03 -42.54
N SER A 402 13.48 -46.14 -42.77
CA SER A 402 12.43 -46.70 -41.91
C SER A 402 12.94 -47.39 -40.61
N PRO A 403 12.08 -47.57 -39.57
CA PRO A 403 12.52 -48.00 -38.24
C PRO A 403 12.69 -49.52 -38.08
N SER A 404 13.68 -49.92 -37.28
CA SER A 404 13.90 -51.29 -36.81
C SER A 404 13.18 -51.59 -35.49
N ILE A 405 12.52 -52.74 -35.39
CA ILE A 405 11.72 -53.16 -34.23
C ILE A 405 12.58 -53.73 -33.10
N VAL A 406 12.32 -53.33 -31.85
CA VAL A 406 12.82 -53.97 -30.62
C VAL A 406 11.66 -54.15 -29.62
N PRO A 407 11.52 -55.28 -28.90
CA PRO A 407 10.33 -55.54 -28.07
C PRO A 407 10.24 -54.72 -26.77
N LYS A 408 9.02 -54.60 -26.23
CA LYS A 408 8.76 -54.05 -24.90
C LYS A 408 9.08 -55.05 -23.79
N SER A 409 9.62 -54.56 -22.67
CA SER A 409 9.67 -55.27 -21.39
C SER A 409 8.75 -54.62 -20.36
N SER A 410 8.09 -55.43 -19.53
CA SER A 410 7.12 -54.98 -18.52
C SER A 410 7.79 -54.35 -17.28
N PRO A 411 7.13 -53.41 -16.57
CA PRO A 411 7.61 -52.94 -15.27
C PRO A 411 7.39 -54.00 -14.18
N SER A 412 8.39 -54.19 -13.32
CA SER A 412 8.31 -55.04 -12.13
C SER A 412 7.82 -54.23 -10.91
N ASN A 413 6.70 -54.63 -10.31
CA ASN A 413 6.20 -54.06 -9.07
C ASN A 413 6.94 -54.65 -7.86
N ASP A 414 7.96 -53.97 -7.33
CA ASP A 414 8.53 -54.35 -6.01
C ASP A 414 9.28 -53.19 -5.31
N LEU A 415 8.55 -52.27 -4.67
CA LEU A 415 9.14 -51.27 -3.75
C LEU A 415 8.17 -50.71 -2.68
N THR A 416 7.21 -51.51 -2.21
CA THR A 416 6.13 -51.01 -1.33
C THR A 416 6.13 -51.56 0.11
N THR A 417 7.03 -52.49 0.46
CA THR A 417 7.00 -53.15 1.79
C THR A 417 8.03 -52.56 2.78
N GLY A 418 9.22 -52.16 2.33
CA GLY A 418 10.30 -51.71 3.23
C GLY A 418 10.04 -50.33 3.87
N LEU A 419 9.65 -49.34 3.08
CA LEU A 419 9.48 -47.95 3.54
C LEU A 419 8.35 -47.77 4.58
N LEU A 420 7.29 -48.57 4.47
CA LEU A 420 6.16 -48.53 5.41
C LEU A 420 6.55 -48.95 6.83
N VAL A 421 7.45 -49.94 6.98
CA VAL A 421 7.91 -50.41 8.30
C VAL A 421 8.74 -49.35 9.02
N PHE A 422 9.65 -48.67 8.30
CA PHE A 422 10.46 -47.59 8.89
C PHE A 422 9.62 -46.39 9.33
N ALA A 423 8.62 -45.99 8.54
CA ALA A 423 7.73 -44.87 8.88
C ALA A 423 6.97 -45.12 10.20
N ILE A 424 6.41 -46.32 10.37
CA ILE A 424 5.62 -46.68 11.55
C ILE A 424 6.52 -46.70 12.80
N VAL A 425 7.68 -47.38 12.77
CA VAL A 425 8.58 -47.48 13.92
C VAL A 425 9.14 -46.12 14.35
N GLY A 426 9.49 -45.25 13.40
CA GLY A 426 9.95 -43.89 13.70
C GLY A 426 8.90 -43.03 14.41
N SER A 427 7.63 -43.12 13.98
CA SER A 427 6.54 -42.33 14.56
C SER A 427 6.24 -42.63 16.04
N VAL A 428 6.35 -43.90 16.45
CA VAL A 428 6.13 -44.32 17.85
C VAL A 428 7.26 -43.83 18.77
N GLY A 429 8.51 -43.88 18.30
CA GLY A 429 9.67 -43.38 19.06
C GLY A 429 9.62 -41.87 19.29
N GLY A 430 9.26 -41.10 18.26
CA GLY A 430 9.12 -39.64 18.36
C GLY A 430 8.04 -39.22 19.37
N LEU A 431 6.88 -39.89 19.36
CA LEU A 431 5.79 -39.59 20.29
C LEU A 431 6.19 -39.83 21.75
N ALA A 432 6.89 -40.93 22.03
CA ALA A 432 7.38 -41.26 23.38
C ALA A 432 8.37 -40.20 23.92
N GLY A 433 9.30 -39.72 23.08
CA GLY A 433 10.26 -38.67 23.45
C GLY A 433 9.60 -37.32 23.73
N ILE A 434 8.59 -36.93 22.95
CA ILE A 434 7.83 -35.69 23.18
C ILE A 434 7.06 -35.77 24.51
N CYS A 435 6.43 -36.91 24.80
CA CYS A 435 5.71 -37.12 26.05
C CYS A 435 6.63 -37.06 27.30
N THR A 436 7.86 -37.58 27.24
CA THR A 436 8.80 -37.49 28.37
C THR A 436 9.30 -36.07 28.60
N ILE A 437 9.59 -35.30 27.54
CA ILE A 437 9.99 -33.88 27.67
C ILE A 437 8.87 -33.06 28.33
N ILE A 438 7.62 -33.24 27.90
CA ILE A 438 6.45 -32.57 28.51
C ILE A 438 6.29 -32.97 29.98
N TYR A 439 6.47 -34.25 30.33
CA TYR A 439 6.40 -34.73 31.71
C TYR A 439 7.49 -34.11 32.61
N CYS A 440 8.73 -34.01 32.13
CA CYS A 440 9.82 -33.35 32.83
C CYS A 440 9.57 -31.84 33.06
N LEU A 441 9.03 -31.14 32.05
CA LEU A 441 8.68 -29.72 32.19
C LEU A 441 7.50 -29.51 33.16
N TRP A 442 6.51 -30.41 33.15
CA TRP A 442 5.34 -30.30 34.04
C TRP A 442 5.65 -30.63 35.49
N THR A 443 6.59 -31.56 35.75
CA THR A 443 7.05 -31.91 37.09
C THR A 443 8.08 -30.93 37.66
N GLY A 444 8.90 -30.30 36.82
CA GLY A 444 10.03 -29.45 37.24
C GLY A 444 9.67 -28.07 37.82
N VAL A 445 8.42 -27.61 37.71
CA VAL A 445 8.04 -26.20 38.01
C VAL A 445 7.31 -26.01 39.35
N CYS A 446 6.98 -27.09 40.08
CA CYS A 446 6.02 -27.03 41.20
C CYS A 446 6.55 -27.29 42.62
N PHE A 447 7.85 -27.14 42.90
CA PHE A 447 8.37 -27.04 44.28
C PHE A 447 9.49 -25.99 44.41
N GLY A 448 9.25 -24.91 45.16
CA GLY A 448 10.24 -23.82 45.24
C GLY A 448 10.00 -22.64 46.21
N LYS A 449 9.09 -22.73 47.19
CA LYS A 449 8.94 -21.68 48.23
C LYS A 449 8.90 -22.26 49.64
N LYS A 450 9.97 -22.05 50.40
CA LYS A 450 9.98 -22.08 51.88
C LYS A 450 10.80 -20.90 52.42
N LYS A 451 10.23 -20.16 53.37
CA LYS A 451 10.95 -19.21 54.24
C LYS A 451 11.53 -19.98 55.43
N VAL A 452 12.72 -19.59 55.89
CA VAL A 452 13.24 -19.89 57.25
C VAL A 452 13.80 -18.56 57.82
N HIS A 453 13.97 -18.48 59.15
CA HIS A 453 14.08 -17.22 59.91
C HIS A 453 15.53 -16.80 60.24
N ASN A 454 15.64 -15.63 60.88
CA ASN A 454 16.87 -14.90 61.23
C ASN A 454 17.79 -15.59 62.28
N SER A 455 18.98 -14.98 62.42
CA SER A 455 19.88 -14.99 63.58
C SER A 455 20.76 -16.23 63.80
N VAL A 456 22.08 -16.05 63.67
CA VAL A 456 22.99 -15.80 64.82
C VAL A 456 24.37 -15.31 64.30
N GLN A 457 25.07 -14.54 65.12
CA GLN A 457 26.39 -13.93 64.86
C GLN A 457 27.54 -14.84 65.35
N PRO A 458 28.71 -14.77 64.71
CA PRO A 458 29.96 -14.66 65.47
C PRO A 458 30.84 -13.47 65.03
N THR A 459 31.84 -13.14 65.86
CA THR A 459 32.66 -11.91 65.85
C THR A 459 34.14 -12.22 65.51
N ILE A 460 35.04 -11.20 65.52
CA ILE A 460 36.54 -11.25 65.49
C ILE A 460 37.16 -11.18 64.07
N THR A 461 38.09 -10.26 63.68
CA THR A 461 38.70 -9.07 64.33
C THR A 461 39.32 -8.04 63.34
N ARG A 462 39.36 -6.75 63.76
CA ARG A 462 40.36 -5.66 63.54
C ARG A 462 41.23 -5.54 62.25
N ALA A 463 41.02 -4.42 61.52
CA ALA A 463 41.95 -3.30 61.19
C ALA A 463 41.11 -2.19 60.50
N GLY A 464 41.37 -0.87 60.48
CA GLY A 464 42.56 -0.03 60.74
C GLY A 464 43.15 0.49 59.41
N SER A 465 43.23 1.79 59.07
CA SER A 465 42.83 3.05 59.74
C SER A 465 42.66 4.23 58.72
N ASN A 466 42.31 5.44 59.21
CA ASN A 466 42.20 6.74 58.49
C ASN A 466 40.94 6.91 57.59
N GLY A 467 40.21 8.03 57.51
CA GLY A 467 40.27 9.34 58.21
C GLY A 467 40.12 10.53 57.23
N GLY A 468 39.23 11.52 57.38
CA GLY A 468 38.14 11.74 58.35
C GLY A 468 37.28 12.98 57.99
N LEU A 469 36.17 13.19 58.73
CA LEU A 469 35.23 14.36 58.85
C LEU A 469 35.02 15.32 57.63
N THR A 470 33.78 15.66 57.27
CA THR A 470 32.93 16.57 58.07
C THR A 470 31.40 16.38 57.93
N SER A 471 30.71 16.84 58.99
CA SER A 471 29.25 16.98 59.23
C SER A 471 28.56 18.10 58.41
N ASN A 472 27.22 18.28 58.34
CA ASN A 472 26.06 17.58 58.95
C ASN A 472 24.71 17.87 58.25
N ASN A 473 23.71 17.01 58.50
CA ASN A 473 22.26 17.27 58.70
C ASN A 473 21.36 18.02 57.68
N SER A 474 20.52 17.21 56.99
CA SER A 474 19.04 17.22 56.99
C SER A 474 18.18 18.47 56.65
N GLY A 475 17.25 18.28 55.70
CA GLY A 475 15.81 18.45 56.00
C GLY A 475 15.01 19.51 55.20
N LEU A 476 14.02 19.04 54.43
CA LEU A 476 12.77 19.70 53.92
C LEU A 476 12.51 21.17 54.36
N ASN A 477 12.05 22.10 53.50
CA ASN A 477 10.83 21.96 52.68
C ASN A 477 10.60 23.09 51.62
N SER A 478 9.99 22.73 50.47
CA SER A 478 9.02 23.50 49.65
C SER A 478 9.20 25.01 49.30
N ARG A 479 9.46 25.33 48.01
CA ARG A 479 8.57 26.11 47.09
C ARG A 479 9.17 26.35 45.67
N SER A 480 8.32 26.79 44.73
CA SER A 480 8.52 26.92 43.26
C SER A 480 9.63 27.90 42.81
N SER A 481 10.23 27.81 41.61
CA SER A 481 9.53 28.10 40.33
C SER A 481 10.35 27.87 39.04
N THR A 482 9.60 27.60 37.94
CA THR A 482 9.87 27.79 36.49
C THR A 482 11.29 27.92 35.91
N ILE A 483 11.59 27.07 34.91
CA ILE A 483 12.29 27.43 33.65
C ILE A 483 11.60 26.68 32.48
N ARG A 484 11.50 27.31 31.30
CA ARG A 484 10.84 26.78 30.09
C ARG A 484 11.79 26.94 28.90
N ARG A 485 11.96 25.90 28.07
CA ARG A 485 12.69 25.97 26.78
C ARG A 485 11.78 25.59 25.62
N GLN A 486 12.04 26.15 24.45
CA GLN A 486 11.22 26.00 23.25
C GLN A 486 12.07 25.79 21.98
N SER A 487 11.37 25.42 20.91
CA SER A 487 11.74 25.39 19.49
C SER A 487 12.40 26.69 18.98
N SER A 488 13.03 26.80 17.80
CA SER A 488 13.20 25.90 16.62
C SER A 488 14.36 26.40 15.73
N ARG A 489 14.77 25.66 14.69
CA ARG A 489 15.63 26.15 13.60
C ARG A 489 14.96 25.94 12.23
N ALA A 490 15.15 26.88 11.30
CA ALA A 490 14.72 26.82 9.89
C ALA A 490 15.74 27.57 8.99
N MET A 491 15.76 27.34 7.66
CA MET A 491 16.83 27.85 6.79
C MET A 491 16.40 28.33 5.37
N ARG A 492 16.23 29.66 5.26
CA ARG A 492 16.52 30.61 4.13
C ARG A 492 16.28 30.28 2.62
N ARG A 493 15.41 31.12 1.99
CA ARG A 493 15.43 31.85 0.66
C ARG A 493 16.26 31.30 -0.54
N GLN A 494 15.84 31.46 -1.82
CA GLN A 494 15.86 32.73 -2.61
C GLN A 494 15.23 32.67 -4.02
N ARG A 495 14.67 33.81 -4.50
CA ARG A 495 14.81 34.37 -5.88
C ARG A 495 14.32 35.84 -5.91
N SER A 496 14.34 36.56 -7.04
CA SER A 496 15.40 37.55 -7.35
C SER A 496 14.83 38.89 -7.83
N GLY A 497 15.59 39.98 -7.69
CA GLY A 497 15.29 41.34 -8.16
C GLY A 497 16.55 42.23 -8.12
N THR A 498 16.61 43.32 -8.87
CA THR A 498 17.89 43.98 -9.24
C THR A 498 18.26 45.26 -8.47
N SER A 499 19.58 45.54 -8.43
CA SER A 499 20.21 46.85 -8.16
C SER A 499 20.52 47.26 -6.70
N SER A 500 21.35 46.46 -6.01
CA SER A 500 22.52 47.02 -5.29
C SER A 500 23.63 45.96 -5.14
N LYS A 501 24.84 46.35 -4.72
CA LYS A 501 25.98 45.42 -4.52
C LYS A 501 25.98 44.69 -3.15
N HIS A 502 24.81 44.53 -2.53
CA HIS A 502 24.64 43.76 -1.29
C HIS A 502 23.61 42.65 -1.49
N ALA A 503 23.99 41.40 -1.16
CA ALA A 503 23.14 40.23 -1.32
C ALA A 503 22.24 40.05 -0.09
N ASP A 504 20.98 40.47 -0.20
CA ASP A 504 20.04 40.55 0.92
C ASP A 504 19.97 39.29 1.80
N ARG A 505 20.55 39.42 3.00
CA ARG A 505 20.02 38.74 4.18
C ARG A 505 18.69 39.42 4.52
N ALA A 506 17.68 38.64 4.90
CA ALA A 506 16.57 39.23 5.63
C ALA A 506 17.10 39.64 6.99
N GLU A 507 16.93 40.90 7.36
CA GLU A 507 17.24 41.38 8.71
C GLU A 507 16.14 40.89 9.66
N GLU A 508 16.53 40.32 10.80
CA GLU A 508 15.62 39.78 11.80
C GLU A 508 15.43 40.80 12.92
N PHE A 509 14.25 41.42 12.96
CA PHE A 509 13.89 42.44 13.94
C PHE A 509 13.07 41.86 15.08
N SER A 510 13.39 42.24 16.32
CA SER A 510 12.61 41.79 17.48
C SER A 510 11.23 42.46 17.54
N LEU A 511 10.22 41.80 18.12
CA LEU A 511 8.89 42.40 18.28
C LEU A 511 8.92 43.71 19.10
N ALA A 512 9.82 43.80 20.09
CA ALA A 512 10.01 45.00 20.89
C ALA A 512 10.60 46.17 20.08
N GLU A 513 11.45 45.87 19.09
CA GLU A 513 12.03 46.85 18.18
C GLU A 513 11.03 47.32 17.12
N LEU A 514 10.22 46.40 16.57
CA LEU A 514 9.11 46.74 15.67
C LEU A 514 8.01 47.53 16.41
N ALA A 515 7.77 47.24 17.68
CA ALA A 515 6.90 48.04 18.55
C ALA A 515 7.49 49.44 18.76
N ALA A 516 8.76 49.57 19.15
CA ALA A 516 9.42 50.87 19.31
C ALA A 516 9.37 51.70 18.01
N ALA A 517 9.67 51.08 16.87
CA ALA A 517 9.65 51.72 15.55
C ALA A 517 8.27 52.25 15.13
N THR A 518 7.17 51.68 15.64
CA THR A 518 5.78 52.02 15.27
C THR A 518 5.02 52.81 16.35
N ASN A 519 5.71 53.29 17.39
CA ASN A 519 5.09 53.83 18.62
C ASN A 519 4.06 52.85 19.22
N ASN A 520 4.53 51.63 19.53
CA ASN A 520 3.76 50.49 20.01
C ASN A 520 2.53 50.13 19.15
N PHE A 521 2.68 50.18 17.82
CA PHE A 521 1.60 50.00 16.85
C PHE A 521 0.45 51.01 17.00
N SER A 522 0.78 52.30 17.23
CA SER A 522 -0.20 53.40 17.32
C SER A 522 -1.10 53.47 16.08
N ALA A 523 -2.38 53.80 16.30
CA ALA A 523 -3.35 54.04 15.24
C ALA A 523 -2.94 55.23 14.33
N GLU A 524 -2.19 56.20 14.85
CA GLU A 524 -1.67 57.34 14.08
C GLU A 524 -0.66 56.91 13.01
N ASN A 525 0.06 55.81 13.27
CA ASN A 525 1.00 55.21 12.34
C ASN A 525 0.33 54.22 11.37
N LYS A 526 -0.99 54.01 11.41
CA LYS A 526 -1.68 53.04 10.57
C LYS A 526 -1.76 53.51 9.11
N ILE A 527 -1.05 52.82 8.21
CA ILE A 527 -1.13 53.04 6.75
C ILE A 527 -2.40 52.41 6.18
N GLY A 528 -2.82 51.24 6.69
CA GLY A 528 -4.02 50.55 6.21
C GLY A 528 -4.29 49.22 6.91
N ALA A 529 -5.41 48.59 6.59
CA ALA A 529 -5.78 47.26 7.10
C ALA A 529 -6.47 46.43 6.01
N GLY A 530 -6.30 45.11 6.07
CA GLY A 530 -6.97 44.16 5.17
C GLY A 530 -7.12 42.78 5.81
N SER A 531 -7.55 41.80 5.02
CA SER A 531 -7.80 40.41 5.46
C SER A 531 -6.59 39.70 6.06
N PHE A 532 -5.38 40.22 5.86
CA PHE A 532 -4.11 39.70 6.36
C PHE A 532 -3.46 40.62 7.43
N GLY A 533 -4.26 41.40 8.14
CA GLY A 533 -3.83 42.28 9.24
C GLY A 533 -3.59 43.74 8.84
N VAL A 534 -2.87 44.45 9.70
CA VAL A 534 -2.71 45.91 9.70
C VAL A 534 -1.29 46.30 9.31
N VAL A 535 -1.14 47.31 8.46
CA VAL A 535 0.17 47.86 8.05
C VAL A 535 0.39 49.19 8.76
N TYR A 536 1.54 49.31 9.42
CA TYR A 536 1.96 50.50 10.14
C TYR A 536 3.21 51.12 9.49
N ARG A 537 3.28 52.45 9.48
CA ARG A 537 4.51 53.20 9.26
C ARG A 537 5.38 53.03 10.50
N GLY A 538 6.66 52.78 10.30
CA GLY A 538 7.63 52.78 11.39
C GLY A 538 8.98 53.35 10.96
N LYS A 539 9.79 53.69 11.95
CA LYS A 539 11.16 54.18 11.76
C LYS A 539 12.12 53.36 12.61
N LEU A 540 13.05 52.66 11.97
CA LEU A 540 14.06 51.85 12.63
C LEU A 540 15.10 52.74 13.32
N LYS A 541 15.90 52.16 14.22
CA LYS A 541 16.91 52.87 15.02
C LYS A 541 18.01 53.54 14.19
N ASP A 542 18.26 53.01 12.99
CA ASP A 542 19.18 53.56 11.99
C ASP A 542 18.55 54.70 11.14
N GLY A 543 17.30 55.05 11.40
CA GLY A 543 16.56 56.08 10.69
C GLY A 543 15.82 55.61 9.43
N ARG A 544 15.94 54.34 9.01
CA ARG A 544 15.18 53.81 7.86
C ARG A 544 13.69 53.80 8.15
N GLU A 545 12.90 54.31 7.21
CA GLU A 545 11.44 54.25 7.27
C GLU A 545 10.93 52.98 6.61
N VAL A 546 9.98 52.31 7.25
CA VAL A 546 9.54 50.94 6.91
C VAL A 546 8.02 50.77 7.04
N ALA A 547 7.45 49.87 6.24
CA ALA A 547 6.08 49.42 6.36
C ALA A 547 6.03 48.10 7.14
N ILE A 548 5.60 48.15 8.40
CA ILE A 548 5.54 47.00 9.31
C ILE A 548 4.13 46.42 9.28
N LYS A 549 3.98 45.26 8.61
CA LYS A 549 2.72 44.52 8.54
C LYS A 549 2.58 43.57 9.73
N ARG A 550 1.65 43.89 10.64
CA ARG A 550 1.25 43.03 11.76
C ARG A 550 0.09 42.15 11.34
N GLY A 551 0.31 40.83 11.27
CA GLY A 551 -0.76 39.87 11.01
C GLY A 551 -1.77 39.84 12.15
N GLU A 552 -3.06 39.89 11.82
CA GLU A 552 -4.15 39.58 12.73
C GLU A 552 -4.69 38.19 12.40
N THR A 553 -4.82 37.32 13.40
CA THR A 553 -5.52 36.02 13.28
C THR A 553 -7.04 36.24 13.32
N GLY A 554 -7.54 36.99 12.35
CA GLY A 554 -8.94 37.42 12.31
C GLY A 554 -9.92 36.25 12.21
N GLN A 555 -10.96 36.28 13.05
CA GLN A 555 -12.02 35.25 13.09
C GLN A 555 -12.67 35.00 11.72
N LYS A 556 -12.70 35.99 10.82
CA LYS A 556 -13.19 35.85 9.44
C LYS A 556 -12.37 34.84 8.62
N MET A 557 -11.04 34.81 8.75
CA MET A 557 -10.18 33.86 8.03
C MET A 557 -10.44 32.43 8.53
N LYS A 558 -10.59 32.27 9.85
CA LYS A 558 -10.97 30.99 10.46
C LYS A 558 -12.32 30.50 9.95
N LYS A 559 -13.36 31.35 9.95
CA LYS A 559 -14.69 31.00 9.43
C LYS A 559 -14.68 30.62 7.94
N PHE A 560 -13.87 31.27 7.11
CA PHE A 560 -13.73 30.89 5.70
C PHE A 560 -13.08 29.51 5.54
N GLN A 561 -12.01 29.23 6.30
CA GLN A 561 -11.37 27.90 6.27
C GLN A 561 -12.27 26.80 6.85
N GLU A 562 -12.91 27.05 7.99
CA GLU A 562 -13.78 26.10 8.70
C GLU A 562 -15.06 25.77 7.90
N LYS A 563 -15.50 26.64 6.98
CA LYS A 563 -16.69 26.43 6.14
C LYS A 563 -16.38 26.01 4.70
N GLU A 564 -15.47 26.69 4.00
CA GLU A 564 -15.31 26.52 2.55
C GLU A 564 -14.22 25.50 2.19
N MET A 565 -13.14 25.34 2.98
CA MET A 565 -12.09 24.35 2.66
C MET A 565 -12.60 22.90 2.59
N PRO A 566 -13.52 22.42 3.45
CA PRO A 566 -14.10 21.09 3.30
C PRO A 566 -14.77 20.90 1.94
N ILE A 567 -15.45 21.94 1.44
CA ILE A 567 -16.17 21.92 0.15
C ILE A 567 -15.17 21.86 -1.02
N ILE A 568 -14.05 22.58 -0.93
CA ILE A 568 -12.93 22.45 -1.90
C ILE A 568 -12.31 21.04 -1.84
N MET A 569 -12.09 20.49 -0.65
CA MET A 569 -11.46 19.17 -0.47
C MET A 569 -12.31 18.02 -1.01
N VAL A 570 -13.65 18.12 -0.92
CA VAL A 570 -14.63 17.16 -1.46
C VAL A 570 -14.97 17.44 -2.94
N ASN A 571 -14.30 18.43 -3.57
CA ASN A 571 -14.44 18.81 -4.98
C ASN A 571 -15.81 19.41 -5.37
N GLU A 572 -16.60 19.90 -4.41
CA GLU A 572 -17.91 20.52 -4.64
C GLU A 572 -17.80 22.03 -4.99
N LEU A 573 -16.84 22.43 -5.84
CA LEU A 573 -16.48 23.84 -6.02
C LEU A 573 -17.64 24.74 -6.48
N GLY A 574 -18.61 24.18 -7.23
CA GLY A 574 -19.85 24.86 -7.64
C GLY A 574 -20.76 25.33 -6.48
N ARG A 575 -20.48 24.94 -5.23
CA ARG A 575 -21.15 25.48 -4.03
C ARG A 575 -20.47 26.74 -3.45
N ILE A 576 -19.33 27.13 -4.00
CA ILE A 576 -18.48 28.25 -3.53
C ILE A 576 -18.28 29.30 -4.64
N LEU A 577 -18.32 28.88 -5.91
CA LEU A 577 -18.29 29.78 -7.06
C LEU A 577 -19.48 30.76 -7.03
N ASP A 578 -19.28 31.95 -7.59
CA ASP A 578 -20.34 32.96 -7.74
C ASP A 578 -21.47 32.40 -8.63
N PRO A 579 -22.75 32.39 -8.20
CA PRO A 579 -23.85 31.81 -8.99
C PRO A 579 -24.11 32.44 -10.37
N ARG A 580 -23.43 33.53 -10.71
CA ARG A 580 -23.44 34.14 -12.05
C ARG A 580 -22.43 33.48 -13.00
N VAL A 581 -21.45 32.75 -12.47
CA VAL A 581 -20.60 31.83 -13.23
C VAL A 581 -21.40 30.54 -13.41
N GLY A 582 -21.56 30.10 -14.66
CA GLY A 582 -22.23 28.83 -14.96
C GLY A 582 -21.50 27.62 -14.37
N PRO A 583 -22.13 26.43 -14.34
CA PRO A 583 -21.37 25.20 -14.15
C PRO A 583 -20.31 25.11 -15.25
N PRO A 584 -19.05 24.77 -14.93
CA PRO A 584 -17.97 24.74 -15.92
C PRO A 584 -18.25 23.69 -17.00
N GLU A 585 -17.81 23.96 -18.21
CA GLU A 585 -17.85 22.95 -19.27
C GLU A 585 -16.88 21.79 -18.98
N PHE A 586 -17.06 20.66 -19.67
CA PHE A 586 -16.38 19.40 -19.34
C PHE A 586 -14.85 19.48 -19.44
N ASN A 587 -14.36 20.28 -20.41
CA ASN A 587 -12.98 20.73 -20.61
C ASN A 587 -12.48 21.68 -19.49
N GLU A 588 -13.33 22.59 -19.01
CA GLU A 588 -12.94 23.60 -18.01
C GLU A 588 -12.84 23.04 -16.58
N ALA A 589 -13.43 21.87 -16.31
CA ALA A 589 -13.49 21.30 -14.97
C ALA A 589 -12.10 21.13 -14.29
N GLU A 590 -11.05 20.77 -15.03
CA GLU A 590 -9.68 20.67 -14.47
C GLU A 590 -9.04 22.04 -14.23
N ALA A 591 -9.31 23.03 -15.10
CA ALA A 591 -8.88 24.41 -14.89
C ALA A 591 -9.51 25.02 -13.64
N VAL A 592 -10.82 24.81 -13.46
CA VAL A 592 -11.59 25.29 -12.30
C VAL A 592 -11.17 24.56 -11.00
N GLU A 593 -10.90 23.24 -11.05
CA GLU A 593 -10.28 22.51 -9.93
C GLU A 593 -8.93 23.15 -9.53
N LEU A 594 -8.06 23.46 -10.50
CA LEU A 594 -6.74 24.04 -10.28
C LEU A 594 -6.80 25.48 -9.73
N VAL A 595 -7.75 26.29 -10.18
CA VAL A 595 -8.02 27.64 -9.63
C VAL A 595 -8.52 27.54 -8.18
N GLY A 596 -9.48 26.65 -7.89
CA GLY A 596 -10.00 26.42 -6.53
C GLY A 596 -8.92 25.94 -5.56
N TYR A 597 -8.07 25.01 -6.01
CA TYR A 597 -6.91 24.54 -5.25
C TYR A 597 -5.90 25.67 -4.97
N THR A 598 -5.60 26.50 -5.98
CA THR A 598 -4.69 27.64 -5.84
C THR A 598 -5.23 28.67 -4.85
N ALA A 599 -6.53 28.98 -4.92
CA ALA A 599 -7.19 29.88 -3.97
C ALA A 599 -7.13 29.36 -2.53
N MET A 600 -7.39 28.06 -2.31
CA MET A 600 -7.26 27.39 -1.01
C MET A 600 -5.85 27.57 -0.41
N HIS A 601 -4.82 27.33 -1.23
CA HIS A 601 -3.43 27.45 -0.80
C HIS A 601 -2.99 28.91 -0.54
N CYS A 602 -3.54 29.88 -1.29
CA CYS A 602 -3.30 31.31 -1.03
C CYS A 602 -3.81 31.79 0.34
N VAL A 603 -4.91 31.21 0.85
CA VAL A 603 -5.55 31.64 2.10
C VAL A 603 -5.07 30.90 3.36
N ASN A 604 -4.08 30.00 3.26
CA ASN A 604 -3.57 29.19 4.38
C ASN A 604 -3.19 30.06 5.61
N LEU A 605 -3.47 29.61 6.83
CA LEU A 605 -3.17 30.38 8.05
C LEU A 605 -1.66 30.50 8.28
N GLU A 606 -0.90 29.43 8.02
CA GLU A 606 0.55 29.45 8.14
C GLU A 606 1.17 30.05 6.87
N GLY A 607 1.69 31.27 6.97
CA GLY A 607 2.26 32.00 5.83
C GLY A 607 3.48 31.35 5.17
N LYS A 608 4.10 30.35 5.83
CA LYS A 608 5.15 29.48 5.30
C LYS A 608 4.62 28.41 4.32
N ASP A 609 3.35 28.05 4.43
CA ASP A 609 2.68 26.99 3.65
C ASP A 609 1.74 27.58 2.58
N ARG A 610 1.99 28.84 2.20
CA ARG A 610 1.36 29.54 1.07
C ARG A 610 2.26 29.45 -0.16
N PRO A 611 1.69 29.35 -1.37
CA PRO A 611 2.44 29.39 -2.62
C PRO A 611 3.06 30.78 -2.82
N THR A 612 4.20 30.83 -3.51
CA THR A 612 4.78 32.12 -3.93
C THR A 612 3.97 32.71 -5.08
N MET A 613 4.13 34.01 -5.37
CA MET A 613 3.51 34.61 -6.55
C MET A 613 3.90 33.91 -7.86
N THR A 614 5.11 33.33 -7.94
CA THR A 614 5.54 32.54 -9.10
C THR A 614 4.71 31.26 -9.25
N ASP A 615 4.45 30.56 -8.15
CA ASP A 615 3.66 29.31 -8.17
C ASP A 615 2.18 29.60 -8.44
N ILE A 616 1.67 30.74 -7.93
CA ILE A 616 0.31 31.22 -8.23
C ILE A 616 0.17 31.53 -9.71
N VAL A 617 1.11 32.27 -10.31
CA VAL A 617 1.10 32.60 -11.74
C VAL A 617 1.21 31.31 -12.59
N ALA A 618 2.16 30.42 -12.28
CA ALA A 618 2.32 29.16 -13.01
C ALA A 618 1.07 28.26 -12.93
N ASN A 619 0.38 28.23 -11.78
CA ASN A 619 -0.90 27.52 -11.66
C ASN A 619 -2.02 28.16 -12.50
N LEU A 620 -2.08 29.48 -12.58
CA LEU A 620 -3.09 30.21 -13.37
C LEU A 620 -2.82 30.12 -14.88
N GLU A 621 -1.56 30.20 -15.31
CA GLU A 621 -1.14 29.94 -16.69
C GLU A 621 -1.45 28.49 -17.11
N ARG A 622 -1.27 27.53 -16.19
CA ARG A 622 -1.66 26.13 -16.39
C ARG A 622 -3.19 25.95 -16.42
N ALA A 623 -3.95 26.67 -15.61
CA ALA A 623 -5.41 26.66 -15.69
C ALA A 623 -5.91 27.25 -17.02
N LEU A 624 -5.31 28.34 -17.49
CA LEU A 624 -5.65 28.96 -18.78
C LEU A 624 -5.35 28.02 -19.96
N SER A 625 -4.18 27.37 -19.98
CA SER A 625 -3.83 26.43 -21.06
C SER A 625 -4.67 25.14 -21.09
N LEU A 626 -5.30 24.75 -19.97
CA LEU A 626 -6.31 23.69 -19.96
C LEU A 626 -7.62 24.12 -20.67
N CYS A 627 -7.98 25.42 -20.63
CA CYS A 627 -9.08 25.96 -21.42
C CYS A 627 -8.70 26.14 -22.89
N ASP A 628 -7.55 26.79 -23.18
CA ASP A 628 -7.12 27.12 -24.55
C ASP A 628 -6.94 25.89 -25.45
N GLY A 629 -6.63 24.72 -24.87
CA GLY A 629 -6.53 23.44 -25.59
C GLY A 629 -7.82 22.97 -26.27
N SER A 630 -8.96 23.64 -26.07
CA SER A 630 -10.26 23.25 -26.61
C SER A 630 -10.75 24.04 -27.83
N HIS A 631 -10.11 25.16 -28.21
CA HIS A 631 -10.58 25.99 -29.33
C HIS A 631 -9.53 26.24 -30.42
N GLY A 632 -9.77 25.65 -31.59
CA GLY A 632 -9.13 26.08 -32.84
C GLY A 632 -9.59 27.50 -33.23
N SER A 633 -8.73 28.48 -33.01
CA SER A 633 -8.82 29.87 -33.51
C SER A 633 -10.17 30.61 -33.31
N ILE A 634 -10.29 31.34 -32.21
CA ILE A 634 -11.24 32.47 -32.09
C ILE A 634 -10.46 33.76 -31.79
N SER A 635 -10.89 34.86 -32.41
CA SER A 635 -10.21 36.17 -32.37
C SER A 635 -10.34 36.85 -30.99
N SER A 636 -9.41 37.76 -30.69
CA SER A 636 -9.43 38.58 -29.47
C SER A 636 -10.64 39.52 -29.42
N GLY A 637 -11.73 39.07 -28.80
CA GLY A 637 -12.86 39.93 -28.44
C GLY A 637 -12.45 40.94 -27.37
N THR A 638 -12.50 42.23 -27.69
CA THR A 638 -12.14 43.29 -26.73
C THR A 638 -13.25 43.46 -25.69
N ILE A 639 -12.97 43.13 -24.42
CA ILE A 639 -13.91 43.37 -23.31
C ILE A 639 -13.91 44.87 -22.99
N SER A 640 -14.91 45.58 -23.51
CA SER A 640 -15.19 46.98 -23.14
C SER A 640 -15.83 47.03 -21.75
N ILE A 641 -15.09 47.53 -20.76
CA ILE A 641 -15.64 47.81 -19.42
C ILE A 641 -16.56 49.03 -19.52
N VAL A 642 -17.86 48.84 -19.29
CA VAL A 642 -18.79 49.92 -18.98
C VAL A 642 -18.71 50.20 -17.49
N SER A 643 -18.69 51.47 -17.09
CA SER A 643 -18.71 51.89 -15.69
C SER A 643 -20.02 52.58 -15.35
N GLU A 644 -20.66 52.12 -14.28
CA GLU A 644 -21.56 52.87 -13.39
C GLU A 644 -21.03 52.71 -11.95
#